data_AF-A0A2E3WYV2-F1
#
_entry.id   AF-A0A2E3WYV2-F1
#
_cell.length_a   1.000
_cell.length_b   1.000
_cell.length_c   1.000
_cell.angle_alpha   90.00
_cell.angle_beta   90.00
_cell.angle_gamma   90.00
#
_symmetry.space_group_name_H-M   'P 1'
#
loop_
_entity.id
_entity.type
_entity.pdbx_description
1 polymer ?
#
loop_
_entity_poly.entity_id
_entity_poly.type
_entity_poly.pdbx_seq_one_letter_code
_entity_poly.pdbx_strand_id
1 'polypeptide(L)'
;MKMWNVLTLFIVAASFLNSGCTREGKANGAKVTITSDAIQSFASNPIPAGYKACYALNVKAPDLDGLGSTCHPKLGIFDGFYNLGQAVDGQNAMEIIVPFGEQREVELLVYLIDETSTELCPFWDPLGVNYSNVYRVASQSGLKMIDPEMEITLNLDFPGMTSDISTTDGLSADCSSTTVPGDTPPSDLNYFEEVLYGFSGQPFNAFPSYIGDGTPVFSISPASLPTGLTFDPSTGGISGTPTAVTALSSYTVTMTTEYGTTSGSLNIEIPNFFNVDILTDDSDSSPGDGFCDNGGGACSLRAAIEEIEAGGSGNYHIMVPTGSINFASAISITYSGEIHVVGQGSANTELNAQGTNRLFEQSGTLSHLYLVHLRAVNGESAGGYGGAVNVTGGDLTVRNSLFSGNNASSGGGGGAIALSSTGELTIKDSEFNGNVADINGGAIDLGNTAAYLNVYSSHFESNSSTGGSGGAIASQALISIIEGVSFELNTATQGGAILITAGSSANHYIKNNTIYNNTAASGGTEIYSSQGASDTIYLTHNTIYGNGSQDMIFNSGSSPLELVNNIFINPGNNDCAGGGGFNSAGGNVIEDASCGVAGTNDLPGVDPLLDTLGYGFYGYSKVFPLQSTSQALNNGISGSCTPKDQTGFPRSSTCDSGAFESSF
;
A
#
# COMPACT_ATOMS: atom_id res chain seq x y z
N MET A 1 2.90 37.86 13.59
CA MET A 1 2.10 36.73 14.08
C MET A 1 2.88 36.01 15.16
N LYS A 2 2.33 35.88 16.38
CA LYS A 2 2.96 35.11 17.47
C LYS A 2 2.34 33.72 17.47
N MET A 3 3.12 32.69 17.15
CA MET A 3 2.77 31.29 17.45
C MET A 3 2.92 31.07 18.96
N TRP A 4 1.94 30.43 19.59
CA TRP A 4 2.01 29.99 20.98
C TRP A 4 2.09 28.47 21.00
N ASN A 5 3.24 27.92 21.40
CA ASN A 5 3.38 26.50 21.71
C ASN A 5 3.22 26.32 23.22
N VAL A 6 2.27 25.49 23.65
CA VAL A 6 2.15 25.04 25.04
C VAL A 6 2.51 23.55 25.04
N LEU A 7 3.70 23.21 25.51
CA LEU A 7 4.16 21.84 25.68
C LEU A 7 4.20 21.53 27.18
N THR A 8 3.35 20.62 27.66
CA THR A 8 3.50 20.04 29.01
C THR A 8 3.16 18.54 28.97
N LEU A 9 4.05 17.72 29.51
CA LEU A 9 4.04 16.25 29.47
C LEU A 9 3.62 15.71 30.85
N PHE A 10 2.67 14.76 30.92
CA PHE A 10 2.43 13.94 32.11
C PHE A 10 2.07 12.50 31.71
N ILE A 11 2.63 11.51 32.43
CA ILE A 11 2.47 10.05 32.22
C ILE A 11 1.83 9.44 33.47
N VAL A 12 0.80 8.58 33.34
CA VAL A 12 0.25 7.74 34.44
C VAL A 12 -0.35 6.41 33.91
N ALA A 13 -0.30 5.33 34.69
CA ALA A 13 -0.64 3.92 34.38
C ALA A 13 -1.54 3.26 35.48
N ALA A 14 -2.42 2.24 35.23
CA ALA A 14 -3.21 1.50 36.28
C ALA A 14 -3.91 0.12 35.93
N SER A 15 -4.03 -0.86 36.89
CA SER A 15 -4.63 -2.25 36.85
C SER A 15 -5.88 -2.51 37.73
N PHE A 16 -6.59 -3.66 37.54
CA PHE A 16 -7.49 -4.28 38.54
C PHE A 16 -7.55 -5.83 38.61
N LEU A 17 -7.80 -6.34 39.82
CA LEU A 17 -8.00 -7.74 40.28
C LEU A 17 -9.49 -8.13 40.37
N ASN A 18 -9.79 -9.40 40.10
CA ASN A 18 -11.13 -9.96 39.90
C ASN A 18 -11.70 -10.61 41.19
N SER A 19 -12.93 -10.26 41.61
CA SER A 19 -13.68 -10.99 42.64
C SER A 19 -15.02 -11.50 42.10
N GLY A 20 -15.08 -12.82 41.91
CA GLY A 20 -16.25 -13.69 42.08
C GLY A 20 -17.59 -13.29 41.45
N CYS A 21 -18.02 -14.11 40.48
CA CYS A 21 -19.32 -14.16 39.79
C CYS A 21 -19.42 -13.33 38.51
N THR A 22 -19.00 -13.95 37.40
CA THR A 22 -19.41 -13.60 36.05
C THR A 22 -20.74 -14.29 35.69
N ARG A 23 -21.70 -13.50 35.21
CA ARG A 23 -22.74 -13.95 34.26
C ARG A 23 -22.86 -12.89 33.16
N GLU A 24 -22.98 -13.40 31.94
CA GLU A 24 -22.82 -12.75 30.63
C GLU A 24 -23.69 -11.51 30.38
N GLY A 25 -23.19 -10.63 29.50
CA GLY A 25 -24.05 -9.67 28.82
C GLY A 25 -23.32 -8.63 27.97
N LYS A 26 -23.05 -9.00 26.71
CA LYS A 26 -22.87 -8.13 25.53
C LYS A 26 -21.52 -7.42 25.36
N ALA A 27 -20.90 -7.75 24.21
CA ALA A 27 -19.94 -6.94 23.50
C ALA A 27 -20.46 -5.51 23.34
N ASN A 28 -19.96 -4.59 24.15
CA ASN A 28 -20.05 -3.16 23.92
C ASN A 28 -18.67 -2.60 24.24
N GLY A 29 -18.12 -1.81 23.32
CA GLY A 29 -16.86 -1.11 23.51
C GLY A 29 -16.80 -0.29 24.79
N ALA A 30 -15.61 0.21 25.13
CA ALA A 30 -15.44 1.12 26.25
C ALA A 30 -16.28 2.40 26.02
N LYS A 31 -17.15 2.71 26.98
CA LYS A 31 -17.98 3.92 26.95
C LYS A 31 -17.17 5.09 27.50
N VAL A 32 -16.69 5.95 26.61
CA VAL A 32 -15.98 7.18 26.99
C VAL A 32 -17.00 8.29 27.16
N THR A 33 -17.10 8.83 28.37
CA THR A 33 -17.96 9.99 28.68
C THR A 33 -17.08 11.19 28.95
N ILE A 34 -17.13 12.20 28.07
CA ILE A 34 -16.40 13.45 28.27
C ILE A 34 -17.35 14.42 28.96
N THR A 35 -17.02 14.81 30.19
CA THR A 35 -17.81 15.75 30.98
C THR A 35 -17.37 17.20 30.73
N SER A 36 -18.26 18.15 31.04
CA SER A 36 -17.98 19.59 30.98
C SER A 36 -16.73 20.01 31.77
N ASP A 37 -16.38 19.26 32.81
CA ASP A 37 -15.30 19.59 33.74
C ASP A 37 -13.93 19.21 33.14
N ALA A 38 -13.87 18.16 32.31
CA ALA A 38 -12.68 17.78 31.55
C ALA A 38 -12.36 18.77 30.41
N ILE A 39 -13.39 19.39 29.83
CA ILE A 39 -13.22 20.46 28.84
C ILE A 39 -12.78 21.77 29.53
N GLN A 40 -13.26 22.03 30.76
CA GLN A 40 -12.84 23.20 31.55
C GLN A 40 -11.38 23.13 32.02
N SER A 41 -10.82 21.94 32.26
CA SER A 41 -9.39 21.79 32.62
C SER A 41 -8.45 22.10 31.42
N PHE A 42 -8.87 21.77 30.20
CA PHE A 42 -8.23 22.20 28.93
C PHE A 42 -8.33 23.72 28.71
N ALA A 43 -9.42 24.34 29.17
CA ALA A 43 -9.71 25.78 29.03
C ALA A 43 -9.03 26.68 30.08
N SER A 44 -8.04 26.17 30.83
CA SER A 44 -7.27 26.98 31.78
C SER A 44 -6.42 28.09 31.11
N ASN A 45 -6.29 28.06 29.78
CA ASN A 45 -5.88 29.22 28.98
C ASN A 45 -7.11 29.97 28.44
N PRO A 46 -7.28 31.27 28.76
CA PRO A 46 -8.42 32.03 28.29
C PRO A 46 -8.40 32.16 26.76
N ILE A 47 -9.51 31.81 26.11
CA ILE A 47 -9.73 32.07 24.68
C ILE A 47 -9.57 33.59 24.45
N PRO A 48 -8.76 34.03 23.47
CA PRO A 48 -8.60 35.45 23.16
C PRO A 48 -9.95 36.11 22.85
N ALA A 49 -10.19 37.31 23.38
CA ALA A 49 -11.42 38.06 23.12
C ALA A 49 -11.63 38.29 21.61
N GLY A 50 -12.86 38.05 21.13
CA GLY A 50 -13.21 38.10 19.70
C GLY A 50 -13.10 36.76 18.97
N TYR A 51 -12.84 35.65 19.66
CA TYR A 51 -12.79 34.30 19.08
C TYR A 51 -13.64 33.29 19.87
N LYS A 52 -14.28 32.35 19.14
CA LYS A 52 -14.96 31.14 19.65
C LYS A 52 -14.09 29.90 19.37
N ALA A 53 -14.11 28.91 20.26
CA ALA A 53 -13.38 27.64 20.07
C ALA A 53 -14.31 26.53 19.52
N CYS A 54 -13.79 25.75 18.58
CA CYS A 54 -14.38 24.52 18.07
C CYS A 54 -13.47 23.35 18.43
N TYR A 55 -14.06 22.26 18.91
CA TYR A 55 -13.34 21.08 19.35
C TYR A 55 -13.72 19.90 18.45
N ALA A 56 -12.75 19.07 18.07
CA ALA A 56 -12.98 17.85 17.31
C ALA A 56 -12.15 16.70 17.88
N LEU A 57 -12.72 15.49 17.88
CA LEU A 57 -12.01 14.25 18.21
C LEU A 57 -11.73 13.49 16.92
N ASN A 58 -10.50 13.05 16.76
CA ASN A 58 -10.04 12.18 15.69
C ASN A 58 -9.62 10.85 16.34
N VAL A 59 -10.32 9.77 16.03
CA VAL A 59 -10.04 8.43 16.57
C VAL A 59 -9.46 7.60 15.45
N LYS A 60 -8.16 7.28 15.50
CA LYS A 60 -7.52 6.39 14.55
C LYS A 60 -7.56 4.96 15.07
N ALA A 61 -8.08 4.05 14.25
CA ALA A 61 -8.15 2.62 14.52
C ALA A 61 -7.41 1.86 13.40
N PRO A 62 -6.08 1.70 13.50
CA PRO A 62 -5.27 1.06 12.46
C PRO A 62 -5.57 -0.44 12.26
N ASP A 63 -6.32 -1.06 13.15
CA ASP A 63 -6.61 -2.51 13.23
C ASP A 63 -8.05 -2.88 12.81
N LEU A 64 -8.81 -1.97 12.18
CA LEU A 64 -10.13 -2.27 11.59
C LEU A 64 -10.13 -2.45 10.07
N ASP A 65 -8.97 -2.32 9.41
CA ASP A 65 -8.79 -2.71 8.01
C ASP A 65 -8.73 -4.24 7.89
N GLY A 66 -9.89 -4.91 7.95
CA GLY A 66 -9.96 -6.35 7.67
C GLY A 66 -11.12 -7.18 8.23
N LEU A 67 -12.04 -6.63 9.04
CA LEU A 67 -13.13 -7.45 9.61
C LEU A 67 -14.39 -7.46 8.73
N GLY A 68 -14.65 -8.63 8.13
CA GLY A 68 -15.86 -8.93 7.36
C GLY A 68 -17.17 -8.82 8.16
N SER A 69 -18.24 -8.47 7.44
CA SER A 69 -19.50 -7.93 7.95
C SER A 69 -20.55 -8.98 8.38
N THR A 70 -20.40 -9.62 9.54
CA THR A 70 -21.46 -10.48 10.10
C THR A 70 -21.80 -10.18 11.57
N CYS A 71 -22.01 -8.90 11.91
CA CYS A 71 -23.00 -8.46 12.93
C CYS A 71 -23.02 -6.92 13.02
N HIS A 72 -23.97 -6.25 12.36
CA HIS A 72 -24.22 -4.82 12.57
C HIS A 72 -25.44 -4.59 13.46
N PRO A 73 -25.38 -3.70 14.47
CA PRO A 73 -26.29 -2.57 14.51
C PRO A 73 -25.76 -1.50 13.54
N LYS A 74 -26.63 -0.97 12.68
CA LYS A 74 -26.32 0.14 11.76
C LYS A 74 -25.56 1.28 12.46
N LEU A 75 -24.27 1.42 12.18
CA LEU A 75 -23.47 2.60 12.49
C LEU A 75 -22.53 2.80 11.30
N GLY A 76 -22.58 4.00 10.70
CA GLY A 76 -21.85 4.33 9.48
C GLY A 76 -20.34 4.35 9.67
N ILE A 77 -19.65 4.28 8.53
CA ILE A 77 -18.27 4.69 8.25
C ILE A 77 -17.67 5.51 9.40
N PHE A 78 -16.75 4.94 10.17
CA PHE A 78 -16.02 5.66 11.23
C PHE A 78 -14.64 6.08 10.74
N ASP A 79 -14.66 6.95 9.74
CA ASP A 79 -13.66 8.01 9.59
C ASP A 79 -14.45 9.31 9.61
N GLY A 80 -14.32 10.09 10.69
CA GLY A 80 -15.15 11.29 10.86
C GLY A 80 -14.71 12.18 12.01
N PHE A 81 -14.62 13.48 11.71
CA PHE A 81 -14.45 14.55 12.69
C PHE A 81 -15.79 14.90 13.33
N TYR A 82 -15.88 14.89 14.66
CA TYR A 82 -17.06 15.33 15.39
C TYR A 82 -17.00 16.82 15.71
N ASN A 83 -18.06 17.56 15.38
CA ASN A 83 -18.11 18.99 15.53
C ASN A 83 -18.81 19.39 16.83
N LEU A 84 -18.08 19.93 17.82
CA LEU A 84 -18.64 20.16 19.17
C LEU A 84 -19.53 21.42 19.32
N GLY A 85 -19.73 22.21 18.25
CA GLY A 85 -20.61 23.38 18.29
C GLY A 85 -20.18 24.47 19.28
N GLN A 86 -20.90 25.61 19.29
CA GLN A 86 -20.66 26.67 20.26
C GLN A 86 -21.05 26.19 21.66
N ALA A 87 -20.22 26.48 22.67
CA ALA A 87 -20.54 26.21 24.06
C ALA A 87 -21.90 26.83 24.43
N VAL A 88 -22.87 25.98 24.82
CA VAL A 88 -24.11 26.40 25.46
C VAL A 88 -24.42 25.46 26.62
N ASP A 89 -24.31 26.02 27.83
CA ASP A 89 -24.85 25.58 29.13
C ASP A 89 -24.77 24.08 29.50
N GLY A 90 -23.66 23.71 30.15
CA GLY A 90 -23.66 23.02 31.46
C GLY A 90 -24.42 21.70 31.67
N GLN A 91 -24.94 21.03 30.64
CA GLN A 91 -25.80 19.83 30.84
C GLN A 91 -25.57 18.67 29.84
N ASN A 92 -24.69 18.81 28.85
CA ASN A 92 -24.50 17.75 27.86
C ASN A 92 -23.20 16.97 28.11
N ALA A 93 -23.35 15.71 28.55
CA ALA A 93 -22.30 14.71 28.47
C ALA A 93 -22.39 14.02 27.09
N MET A 94 -21.26 13.88 26.41
CA MET A 94 -21.18 13.12 25.17
C MET A 94 -20.71 11.71 25.48
N GLU A 95 -21.44 10.71 24.98
CA GLU A 95 -21.12 9.29 25.14
C GLU A 95 -20.63 8.74 23.80
N ILE A 96 -19.40 8.22 23.76
CA ILE A 96 -18.85 7.52 22.58
C ILE A 96 -18.55 6.09 22.99
N ILE A 97 -18.99 5.12 22.18
CA ILE A 97 -18.66 3.70 22.36
C ILE A 97 -17.46 3.39 21.47
N VAL A 98 -16.30 3.15 22.06
CA VAL A 98 -15.07 2.78 21.34
C VAL A 98 -14.92 1.26 21.38
N PRO A 99 -15.03 0.54 20.24
CA PRO A 99 -14.85 -0.91 20.23
C PRO A 99 -13.42 -1.29 20.64
N PHE A 100 -13.27 -2.40 21.35
CA PHE A 100 -11.97 -2.89 21.83
C PHE A 100 -11.01 -3.21 20.65
N GLY A 101 -9.72 -2.90 20.82
CA GLY A 101 -8.60 -3.20 19.94
C GLY A 101 -7.30 -2.62 20.49
N GLU A 102 -6.14 -3.16 20.09
CA GLU A 102 -4.87 -3.01 20.81
C GLU A 102 -4.17 -1.66 20.61
N GLN A 103 -4.53 -0.89 19.58
CA GLN A 103 -4.00 0.46 19.33
C GLN A 103 -5.14 1.41 18.97
N ARG A 104 -5.42 2.40 19.81
CA ARG A 104 -6.35 3.49 19.48
C ARG A 104 -5.62 4.81 19.71
N GLU A 105 -5.44 5.60 18.67
CA GLU A 105 -4.95 6.96 18.83
C GLU A 105 -6.16 7.91 18.82
N VAL A 106 -6.47 8.51 19.97
CA VAL A 106 -7.52 9.53 20.07
C VAL A 106 -6.85 10.90 20.17
N GLU A 107 -6.96 11.70 19.12
CA GLU A 107 -6.45 13.06 19.03
C GLU A 107 -7.59 14.05 19.25
N LEU A 108 -7.44 14.95 20.22
CA LEU A 108 -8.35 16.09 20.41
C LEU A 108 -7.75 17.33 19.72
N LEU A 109 -8.49 17.87 18.77
CA LEU A 109 -8.14 19.04 17.98
C LEU A 109 -8.96 20.25 18.43
N VAL A 110 -8.32 21.40 18.55
CA VAL A 110 -8.96 22.67 18.93
C VAL A 110 -8.66 23.76 17.90
N TYR A 111 -9.73 24.35 17.37
CA TYR A 111 -9.71 25.42 16.39
C TYR A 111 -10.30 26.70 16.98
N LEU A 112 -9.73 27.86 16.66
CA LEU A 112 -10.31 29.16 16.99
C LEU A 112 -10.91 29.80 15.74
N ILE A 113 -12.12 30.35 15.88
CA ILE A 113 -12.87 31.05 14.83
C ILE A 113 -13.22 32.44 15.35
N ASP A 114 -13.16 33.47 14.51
CA ASP A 114 -13.60 34.82 14.88
C ASP A 114 -15.10 34.83 15.27
N GLU A 115 -15.45 35.49 16.39
CA GLU A 115 -16.83 35.58 16.88
C GLU A 115 -17.77 36.30 15.91
N THR A 116 -17.22 37.16 15.04
CA THR A 116 -17.98 37.85 13.99
C THR A 116 -18.23 36.97 12.75
N SER A 117 -17.59 35.80 12.68
CA SER A 117 -17.78 34.85 11.58
C SER A 117 -19.11 34.10 11.68
N THR A 118 -19.90 34.17 10.61
CA THR A 118 -21.12 33.38 10.41
C THR A 118 -20.83 31.93 10.01
N GLU A 119 -19.57 31.56 9.84
CA GLU A 119 -19.19 30.17 9.53
C GLU A 119 -19.45 29.26 10.74
N LEU A 120 -20.05 28.10 10.45
CA LEU A 120 -20.14 26.98 11.36
C LEU A 120 -18.72 26.41 11.55
N CYS A 121 -18.48 25.75 12.69
CA CYS A 121 -17.25 25.01 12.88
C CYS A 121 -17.04 24.05 11.69
N PRO A 122 -15.82 23.89 11.16
CA PRO A 122 -15.60 23.19 9.89
C PRO A 122 -15.96 21.70 9.98
N PHE A 123 -16.71 21.20 8.99
CA PHE A 123 -16.80 19.78 8.69
C PHE A 123 -15.65 19.50 7.71
N TRP A 124 -14.72 18.60 8.07
CA TRP A 124 -13.57 18.35 7.20
C TRP A 124 -13.97 17.46 6.04
N ASP A 125 -13.75 17.96 4.82
CA ASP A 125 -13.77 17.22 3.56
C ASP A 125 -12.30 16.85 3.25
N PRO A 126 -11.95 15.57 3.00
CA PRO A 126 -10.58 15.17 2.70
C PRO A 126 -9.99 15.83 1.44
N LEU A 127 -10.81 16.49 0.60
CA LEU A 127 -10.43 17.03 -0.70
C LEU A 127 -9.87 18.48 -0.71
N GLY A 128 -9.36 18.99 0.41
CA GLY A 128 -8.43 20.14 0.38
C GLY A 128 -9.03 21.51 0.02
N VAL A 129 -10.08 21.95 0.71
CA VAL A 129 -10.55 23.36 0.63
C VAL A 129 -9.87 24.22 1.69
N ASN A 130 -9.12 25.25 1.27
CA ASN A 130 -8.45 26.21 2.15
C ASN A 130 -9.47 27.19 2.79
N TYR A 131 -9.68 27.10 4.10
CA TYR A 131 -10.46 28.08 4.87
C TYR A 131 -9.55 29.23 5.33
N SER A 132 -9.92 30.46 5.00
CA SER A 132 -9.05 31.64 5.16
C SER A 132 -8.95 32.19 6.59
N ASN A 133 -9.70 31.65 7.56
CA ASN A 133 -9.82 32.22 8.92
C ASN A 133 -9.77 31.20 10.08
N VAL A 134 -9.27 29.98 9.85
CA VAL A 134 -9.19 28.92 10.88
C VAL A 134 -7.74 28.75 11.36
N TYR A 135 -7.52 28.83 12.68
CA TYR A 135 -6.19 28.68 13.29
C TYR A 135 -6.12 27.43 14.19
N ARG A 136 -5.20 26.51 13.92
CA ARG A 136 -4.90 25.32 14.76
C ARG A 136 -3.98 25.74 15.91
N VAL A 137 -4.41 25.54 17.14
CA VAL A 137 -3.69 26.07 18.32
C VAL A 137 -2.95 24.99 19.12
N ALA A 138 -3.43 23.74 19.12
CA ALA A 138 -2.73 22.62 19.72
C ALA A 138 -3.24 21.27 19.16
N SER A 139 -2.35 20.28 19.11
CA SER A 139 -2.67 18.86 18.96
C SER A 139 -1.80 18.07 19.93
N GLN A 140 -2.39 17.14 20.67
CA GLN A 140 -1.65 16.21 21.51
C GLN A 140 -1.84 14.80 20.97
N SER A 141 -0.78 14.24 20.38
CA SER A 141 -0.64 12.82 20.08
C SER A 141 0.12 12.17 21.23
N GLY A 142 -0.45 11.14 21.87
CA GLY A 142 0.29 10.41 22.90
C GLY A 142 -0.51 9.85 24.08
N LEU A 143 -1.74 9.37 23.89
CA LEU A 143 -2.32 8.43 24.85
C LEU A 143 -1.74 7.04 24.59
N LYS A 144 -0.67 6.72 25.31
CA LYS A 144 -0.08 5.37 25.32
C LYS A 144 -0.73 4.60 26.46
N MET A 145 -1.45 3.52 26.16
CA MET A 145 -1.82 2.55 27.19
C MET A 145 -0.54 1.81 27.60
N ILE A 146 -0.04 2.11 28.79
CA ILE A 146 1.07 1.39 29.43
C ILE A 146 0.51 0.77 30.71
N ASP A 147 0.85 -0.51 30.92
CA ASP A 147 0.63 -1.44 32.06
C ASP A 147 0.62 -0.82 33.49
N PRO A 148 0.22 -1.48 34.60
CA PRO A 148 -1.03 -1.12 35.22
C PRO A 148 -0.89 -1.01 36.77
N GLU A 149 -0.61 0.14 37.40
CA GLU A 149 -0.93 0.38 38.85
C GLU A 149 -1.20 1.89 39.21
N MET A 150 -2.46 2.23 39.61
CA MET A 150 -3.02 3.48 40.23
C MET A 150 -2.79 4.90 39.62
N GLU A 151 -3.71 5.88 39.57
CA GLU A 151 -5.19 6.04 39.70
C GLU A 151 -5.53 7.46 39.18
N ILE A 152 -6.52 7.64 38.29
CA ILE A 152 -7.17 8.95 38.05
C ILE A 152 -8.62 8.81 38.49
N THR A 153 -9.02 9.60 39.49
CA THR A 153 -10.40 9.63 39.99
C THR A 153 -11.30 10.36 38.99
N LEU A 154 -12.06 9.60 38.20
CA LEU A 154 -13.29 10.07 37.57
C LEU A 154 -14.42 9.87 38.59
N ASN A 155 -15.00 10.95 39.09
CA ASN A 155 -16.14 10.89 40.00
C ASN A 155 -17.35 10.27 39.28
N LEU A 156 -17.62 8.99 39.54
CA LEU A 156 -18.86 8.32 39.18
C LEU A 156 -19.86 8.54 40.31
N ASP A 157 -20.63 9.63 40.21
CA ASP A 157 -21.77 9.84 41.10
C ASP A 157 -22.97 9.08 40.54
N PHE A 158 -23.59 8.20 41.34
CA PHE A 158 -24.85 7.53 40.99
C PHE A 158 -25.98 8.10 41.85
N PRO A 159 -26.78 9.06 41.35
CA PRO A 159 -28.02 9.42 42.01
C PRO A 159 -29.22 8.77 41.31
N GLY A 160 -29.77 7.75 41.97
CA GLY A 160 -31.21 7.47 41.96
C GLY A 160 -31.78 6.63 40.81
N MET A 161 -31.70 5.30 40.92
CA MET A 161 -32.83 4.45 40.54
C MET A 161 -32.95 3.27 41.53
N THR A 162 -33.94 3.38 42.39
CA THR A 162 -34.42 2.34 43.29
C THR A 162 -35.40 1.41 42.56
N SER A 163 -35.28 0.10 42.87
CA SER A 163 -36.33 -0.93 42.95
C SER A 163 -37.11 -1.39 41.70
N ASP A 164 -37.13 -2.74 41.57
CA ASP A 164 -38.19 -3.62 41.07
C ASP A 164 -38.70 -3.46 39.63
N ILE A 165 -38.33 -4.43 38.78
CA ILE A 165 -39.28 -5.07 37.85
C ILE A 165 -39.17 -6.59 37.97
N SER A 166 -40.31 -7.18 38.30
CA SER A 166 -40.59 -8.57 38.61
C SER A 166 -40.52 -9.52 37.42
N THR A 167 -40.18 -10.76 37.73
CA THR A 167 -40.33 -11.99 36.96
C THR A 167 -41.72 -12.18 36.32
N THR A 168 -41.76 -12.51 35.02
CA THR A 168 -42.56 -13.59 34.39
C THR A 168 -42.35 -13.57 32.89
N ASP A 169 -41.53 -14.50 32.36
CA ASP A 169 -41.95 -15.40 31.29
C ASP A 169 -40.96 -16.55 31.18
N GLY A 170 -41.49 -17.76 31.09
CA GLY A 170 -40.77 -19.00 31.33
C GLY A 170 -39.75 -19.32 30.24
N LEU A 171 -38.53 -19.63 30.68
CA LEU A 171 -37.65 -20.54 29.96
C LEU A 171 -37.18 -21.63 30.93
N SER A 172 -37.36 -22.85 30.46
CA SER A 172 -37.22 -24.10 31.20
C SER A 172 -35.83 -24.27 31.80
N ALA A 173 -35.83 -24.80 33.03
CA ALA A 173 -34.67 -25.41 33.64
C ALA A 173 -34.24 -26.65 32.84
N ASP A 174 -33.28 -26.47 31.94
CA ASP A 174 -32.38 -27.55 31.54
C ASP A 174 -31.03 -26.95 31.13
N CYS A 175 -30.06 -27.01 32.03
CA CYS A 175 -28.67 -26.65 31.77
C CYS A 175 -27.79 -27.76 32.31
N SER A 176 -27.78 -28.89 31.59
CA SER A 176 -26.75 -29.92 31.69
C SER A 176 -26.03 -30.12 30.35
N SER A 177 -25.70 -29.03 29.66
CA SER A 177 -24.81 -29.04 28.48
C SER A 177 -23.58 -28.18 28.77
N THR A 178 -22.40 -28.81 28.83
CA THR A 178 -21.10 -28.18 29.11
C THR A 178 -20.39 -27.64 27.87
N THR A 179 -21.12 -27.21 26.84
CA THR A 179 -20.53 -26.48 25.70
C THR A 179 -21.47 -25.38 25.27
N VAL A 180 -21.09 -24.13 25.48
CA VAL A 180 -21.77 -22.97 24.89
C VAL A 180 -21.31 -22.88 23.43
N PRO A 181 -22.21 -22.82 22.44
CA PRO A 181 -21.85 -22.51 21.06
C PRO A 181 -21.50 -21.02 21.00
N GLY A 182 -20.22 -20.67 20.86
CA GLY A 182 -19.80 -19.27 20.80
C GLY A 182 -18.30 -18.99 20.81
N ASP A 183 -17.45 -19.95 21.22
CA ASP A 183 -16.01 -19.71 21.32
C ASP A 183 -15.30 -19.92 19.97
N THR A 184 -14.57 -18.91 19.52
CA THR A 184 -13.84 -18.88 18.24
C THR A 184 -12.45 -19.46 18.43
N PRO A 185 -12.10 -20.60 17.79
CA PRO A 185 -10.74 -21.12 17.81
C PRO A 185 -9.76 -20.10 17.21
N PRO A 186 -8.50 -20.12 17.64
CA PRO A 186 -7.52 -19.18 17.12
C PRO A 186 -7.25 -19.38 15.62
N SER A 187 -7.13 -18.27 14.88
CA SER A 187 -6.81 -18.23 13.44
C SER A 187 -6.01 -16.97 13.08
N ASP A 188 -5.52 -16.90 11.82
CA ASP A 188 -4.91 -15.72 11.20
C ASP A 188 -3.77 -15.06 11.99
N LEU A 189 -2.94 -15.90 12.63
CA LEU A 189 -1.75 -15.45 13.33
C LEU A 189 -0.69 -14.97 12.33
N ASN A 190 -0.45 -13.66 12.29
CA ASN A 190 0.43 -13.02 11.32
C ASN A 190 1.28 -11.91 11.96
N TYR A 191 2.45 -11.67 11.40
CA TYR A 191 3.23 -10.45 11.65
C TYR A 191 3.05 -9.52 10.44
N PHE A 192 3.09 -8.20 10.68
CA PHE A 192 2.71 -7.19 9.67
C PHE A 192 3.53 -7.24 8.37
N GLU A 193 4.78 -7.70 8.43
CA GLU A 193 5.67 -7.86 7.27
C GLU A 193 6.09 -9.33 7.11
N GLU A 194 6.31 -9.77 5.87
CA GLU A 194 6.84 -11.10 5.54
C GLU A 194 8.27 -11.30 6.08
N VAL A 195 9.04 -10.21 6.17
CA VAL A 195 10.39 -10.15 6.74
C VAL A 195 10.47 -8.98 7.72
N LEU A 196 10.88 -9.26 8.95
CA LEU A 196 11.19 -8.25 9.95
C LEU A 196 12.69 -7.98 9.98
N TYR A 197 13.07 -6.74 9.66
CA TYR A 197 14.44 -6.27 9.73
C TYR A 197 14.74 -5.64 11.08
N GLY A 198 15.80 -6.10 11.75
CA GLY A 198 16.39 -5.41 12.90
C GLY A 198 17.80 -4.93 12.59
N PHE A 199 18.27 -3.88 13.25
CA PHE A 199 19.62 -3.34 13.00
C PHE A 199 20.47 -3.43 14.25
N SER A 200 21.72 -3.87 14.11
CA SER A 200 22.63 -4.04 15.24
C SER A 200 22.75 -2.73 16.04
N GLY A 201 22.51 -2.80 17.35
CA GLY A 201 22.53 -1.66 18.26
C GLY A 201 21.26 -0.78 18.24
N GLN A 202 20.27 -1.07 17.40
CA GLN A 202 18.99 -0.35 17.35
C GLN A 202 17.88 -1.11 18.09
N PRO A 203 16.94 -0.43 18.76
CA PRO A 203 15.80 -1.10 19.37
C PRO A 203 14.93 -1.78 18.30
N PHE A 204 14.49 -3.00 18.60
CA PHE A 204 13.61 -3.80 17.76
C PHE A 204 12.35 -4.15 18.56
N ASN A 205 11.19 -4.07 17.92
CA ASN A 205 9.93 -4.49 18.51
C ASN A 205 8.93 -4.94 17.42
N ALA A 206 8.30 -6.09 17.62
CA ALA A 206 7.29 -6.63 16.72
C ALA A 206 6.26 -7.46 17.50
N PHE A 207 4.99 -7.38 17.11
CA PHE A 207 3.90 -8.13 17.71
C PHE A 207 3.04 -8.80 16.63
N PRO A 208 2.48 -9.99 16.90
CA PRO A 208 1.57 -10.63 15.99
C PRO A 208 0.14 -10.05 16.09
N SER A 209 -0.61 -10.11 14.99
CA SER A 209 -2.07 -10.01 14.97
C SER A 209 -2.68 -11.42 14.87
N TYR A 210 -3.82 -11.66 15.50
CA TYR A 210 -4.56 -12.94 15.41
C TYR A 210 -6.05 -12.75 15.72
N ILE A 211 -6.85 -13.74 15.33
CA ILE A 211 -8.26 -13.86 15.71
C ILE A 211 -8.40 -15.05 16.66
N GLY A 212 -9.28 -14.97 17.65
CA GLY A 212 -9.61 -16.12 18.52
C GLY A 212 -9.91 -15.70 19.95
N ASP A 213 -10.73 -16.51 20.62
CA ASP A 213 -11.08 -16.33 22.02
C ASP A 213 -10.11 -17.10 22.95
N GLY A 214 -10.22 -16.81 24.25
CA GLY A 214 -9.43 -17.46 25.30
C GLY A 214 -8.11 -16.76 25.62
N THR A 215 -7.40 -17.28 26.62
CA THR A 215 -6.08 -16.73 27.01
C THR A 215 -4.99 -17.30 26.09
N PRO A 216 -4.29 -16.46 25.30
CA PRO A 216 -3.29 -16.94 24.38
C PRO A 216 -1.97 -17.28 25.09
N VAL A 217 -1.35 -18.35 24.64
CA VAL A 217 0.04 -18.71 24.97
C VAL A 217 0.78 -18.96 23.67
N PHE A 218 1.90 -18.25 23.50
CA PHE A 218 2.69 -18.30 22.29
C PHE A 218 3.97 -19.10 22.49
N SER A 219 4.43 -19.71 21.39
CA SER A 219 5.73 -20.35 21.28
C SER A 219 6.34 -20.04 19.92
N ILE A 220 7.66 -20.09 19.83
CA ILE A 220 8.40 -19.83 18.59
C ILE A 220 9.42 -20.94 18.34
N SER A 221 9.52 -21.37 17.09
CA SER A 221 10.44 -22.42 16.64
C SER A 221 11.16 -21.99 15.36
N PRO A 222 12.51 -22.03 15.30
CA PRO A 222 13.42 -22.38 16.39
C PRO A 222 13.38 -21.36 17.54
N ALA A 223 13.63 -21.82 18.77
CA ALA A 223 13.56 -20.94 19.96
C ALA A 223 14.71 -19.92 20.04
N SER A 224 15.79 -20.13 19.28
CA SER A 224 16.95 -19.22 19.23
C SER A 224 16.70 -18.07 18.25
N LEU A 225 16.36 -16.91 18.80
CA LEU A 225 16.31 -15.63 18.08
C LEU A 225 17.72 -15.05 17.87
N PRO A 226 17.89 -14.05 16.97
CA PRO A 226 19.11 -13.27 16.86
C PRO A 226 19.55 -12.72 18.22
N THR A 227 20.87 -12.74 18.47
CA THR A 227 21.43 -12.31 19.77
C THR A 227 20.97 -10.90 20.12
N GLY A 228 20.39 -10.73 21.31
CA GLY A 228 19.87 -9.45 21.80
C GLY A 228 18.37 -9.26 21.61
N LEU A 229 17.70 -10.18 20.88
CA LEU A 229 16.24 -10.25 20.81
C LEU A 229 15.69 -11.30 21.76
N THR A 230 14.47 -11.06 22.24
CA THR A 230 13.75 -11.92 23.17
C THR A 230 12.30 -12.08 22.70
N PHE A 231 11.74 -13.27 22.91
CA PHE A 231 10.35 -13.60 22.62
C PHE A 231 9.56 -13.63 23.93
N ASP A 232 8.39 -13.01 23.94
CA ASP A 232 7.44 -13.04 25.06
C ASP A 232 6.34 -14.07 24.79
N PRO A 233 6.31 -15.20 25.52
CA PRO A 233 5.29 -16.23 25.36
C PRO A 233 3.87 -15.80 25.73
N SER A 234 3.68 -14.66 26.41
CA SER A 234 2.35 -14.18 26.82
C SER A 234 1.70 -13.26 25.79
N THR A 235 2.50 -12.52 25.02
CA THR A 235 2.03 -11.56 24.00
C THR A 235 2.38 -12.00 22.58
N GLY A 236 3.27 -12.97 22.42
CA GLY A 236 3.87 -13.30 21.14
C GLY A 236 4.86 -12.23 20.66
N GLY A 237 5.12 -11.18 21.45
CA GLY A 237 5.99 -10.09 21.06
C GLY A 237 7.46 -10.49 20.95
N ILE A 238 8.18 -9.92 20.00
CA ILE A 238 9.63 -10.01 19.87
C ILE A 238 10.21 -8.62 20.10
N SER A 239 11.07 -8.48 21.11
CA SER A 239 11.68 -7.20 21.44
C SER A 239 13.13 -7.32 21.89
N GLY A 240 13.88 -6.22 21.80
CA GLY A 240 15.24 -6.13 22.31
C GLY A 240 16.13 -5.19 21.50
N THR A 241 17.43 -5.44 21.54
CA THR A 241 18.43 -4.71 20.74
C THR A 241 19.39 -5.74 20.18
N PRO A 242 19.29 -6.10 18.89
CA PRO A 242 20.15 -7.10 18.32
C PRO A 242 21.60 -6.59 18.33
N THR A 243 22.56 -7.49 18.55
CA THR A 243 23.97 -7.10 18.76
C THR A 243 24.91 -7.57 17.66
N ALA A 244 24.41 -8.34 16.69
CA ALA A 244 25.21 -8.91 15.62
C ALA A 244 24.38 -9.14 14.36
N VAL A 245 25.01 -8.95 13.20
CA VAL A 245 24.47 -9.30 11.89
C VAL A 245 24.12 -10.78 11.88
N THR A 246 22.92 -11.09 11.40
CA THR A 246 22.34 -12.44 11.37
C THR A 246 21.60 -12.58 10.06
N ALA A 247 21.93 -13.61 9.28
CA ALA A 247 21.27 -13.90 8.01
C ALA A 247 19.77 -14.22 8.21
N LEU A 248 18.98 -13.99 7.16
CA LEU A 248 17.55 -14.27 7.13
C LEU A 248 17.25 -15.68 7.65
N SER A 249 16.45 -15.74 8.72
CA SER A 249 16.06 -16.99 9.38
C SER A 249 14.54 -17.06 9.50
N SER A 250 13.98 -18.24 9.18
CA SER A 250 12.54 -18.49 9.25
C SER A 250 12.14 -19.09 10.60
N TYR A 251 11.05 -18.57 11.14
CA TYR A 251 10.46 -18.94 12.42
C TYR A 251 8.98 -19.30 12.23
N THR A 252 8.53 -20.30 12.96
CA THR A 252 7.11 -20.61 13.11
C THR A 252 6.69 -20.19 14.50
N VAL A 253 5.71 -19.29 14.57
CA VAL A 253 5.08 -18.87 15.81
C VAL A 253 3.78 -19.63 15.95
N THR A 254 3.57 -20.28 17.09
CA THR A 254 2.36 -21.05 17.39
C THR A 254 1.65 -20.42 18.56
N MET A 255 0.38 -20.08 18.38
CA MET A 255 -0.51 -19.60 19.42
C MET A 255 -1.47 -20.70 19.82
N THR A 256 -1.58 -20.96 21.12
CA THR A 256 -2.54 -21.91 21.70
C THR A 256 -3.45 -21.19 22.68
N THR A 257 -4.75 -21.44 22.57
CA THR A 257 -5.76 -21.04 23.55
C THR A 257 -6.47 -22.29 24.08
N GLU A 258 -7.39 -22.14 25.02
CA GLU A 258 -8.22 -23.24 25.50
C GLU A 258 -9.17 -23.82 24.41
N TYR A 259 -9.32 -23.10 23.29
CA TYR A 259 -10.22 -23.45 22.19
C TYR A 259 -9.52 -24.01 20.95
N GLY A 260 -8.19 -23.96 20.88
CA GLY A 260 -7.43 -24.53 19.79
C GLY A 260 -6.02 -23.98 19.64
N THR A 261 -5.42 -24.25 18.48
CA THR A 261 -4.06 -23.82 18.14
C THR A 261 -4.01 -23.35 16.69
N THR A 262 -3.27 -22.28 16.44
CA THR A 262 -2.91 -21.81 15.09
C THR A 262 -1.42 -21.51 15.03
N SER A 263 -0.87 -21.44 13.81
CA SER A 263 0.53 -21.08 13.59
C SER A 263 0.66 -20.10 12.44
N GLY A 264 1.64 -19.20 12.55
CA GLY A 264 2.06 -18.25 11.54
C GLY A 264 3.56 -18.39 11.26
N SER A 265 3.98 -18.05 10.06
CA SER A 265 5.40 -17.97 9.69
C SER A 265 5.88 -16.53 9.79
N LEU A 266 7.14 -16.36 10.20
CA LEU A 266 7.81 -15.08 10.33
C LEU A 266 9.26 -15.26 9.89
N ASN A 267 9.82 -14.33 9.12
CA ASN A 267 11.26 -14.30 8.85
C ASN A 267 11.90 -13.08 9.54
N ILE A 268 13.09 -13.27 10.10
CA ILE A 268 13.86 -12.19 10.75
C ILE A 268 15.25 -12.13 10.15
N GLU A 269 15.71 -10.92 9.83
CA GLU A 269 17.07 -10.65 9.38
C GLU A 269 17.66 -9.48 10.15
N ILE A 270 18.94 -9.59 10.51
CA ILE A 270 19.74 -8.46 11.02
C ILE A 270 20.83 -8.16 9.99
N PRO A 271 20.59 -7.28 9.00
CA PRO A 271 21.56 -7.01 7.94
C PRO A 271 22.65 -6.01 8.39
N ASN A 272 23.65 -5.80 7.54
CA ASN A 272 24.52 -4.64 7.68
C ASN A 272 23.71 -3.36 7.36
N PHE A 273 24.08 -2.23 7.94
CA PHE A 273 23.40 -0.98 7.63
C PHE A 273 24.30 0.25 7.69
N PHE A 274 23.93 1.24 6.89
CA PHE A 274 24.47 2.60 6.96
C PHE A 274 23.34 3.60 7.14
N ASN A 275 23.59 4.65 7.91
CA ASN A 275 22.69 5.80 8.03
C ASN A 275 23.33 6.96 7.28
N VAL A 276 22.65 7.44 6.24
CA VAL A 276 23.04 8.68 5.56
C VAL A 276 22.70 9.85 6.48
N ASP A 277 23.66 10.72 6.78
CA ASP A 277 23.48 11.87 7.67
C ASP A 277 23.70 13.22 6.99
N ILE A 278 24.16 13.21 5.74
CA ILE A 278 24.29 14.37 4.85
C ILE A 278 23.59 14.11 3.52
N LEU A 279 23.03 15.17 2.94
CA LEU A 279 22.30 15.12 1.66
C LEU A 279 23.15 15.53 0.45
N THR A 280 24.43 15.85 0.68
CA THR A 280 25.40 16.12 -0.38
C THR A 280 25.83 14.80 -1.03
N ASP A 281 26.21 14.88 -2.31
CA ASP A 281 26.67 13.73 -3.08
C ASP A 281 28.19 13.59 -3.01
N ASP A 282 28.71 13.43 -1.79
CA ASP A 282 30.14 13.34 -1.52
C ASP A 282 30.63 11.89 -1.67
N SER A 283 31.84 11.68 -2.19
CA SER A 283 32.47 10.34 -2.20
C SER A 283 33.02 9.95 -0.83
N ASP A 284 33.16 8.64 -0.62
CA ASP A 284 33.89 8.08 0.50
C ASP A 284 35.39 8.42 0.38
N SER A 285 36.01 8.79 1.50
CA SER A 285 37.42 9.13 1.55
C SER A 285 38.36 7.91 1.56
N SER A 286 37.88 6.77 2.07
CA SER A 286 38.63 5.53 2.23
C SER A 286 37.76 4.28 1.98
N PRO A 287 37.23 4.08 0.75
CA PRO A 287 36.36 2.95 0.45
C PRO A 287 36.91 1.58 0.90
N GLY A 288 36.08 0.81 1.60
CA GLY A 288 36.32 -0.56 2.06
C GLY A 288 36.92 -0.67 3.46
N ASP A 289 36.92 0.40 4.26
CA ASP A 289 37.48 0.42 5.62
C ASP A 289 36.45 0.10 6.73
N GLY A 290 35.20 -0.10 6.36
CA GLY A 290 34.04 -0.38 7.21
C GLY A 290 33.23 0.86 7.60
N PHE A 291 33.61 2.06 7.17
CA PHE A 291 32.96 3.31 7.54
C PHE A 291 32.57 4.12 6.31
N CYS A 292 31.29 4.42 6.19
CA CYS A 292 30.81 5.43 5.25
C CYS A 292 31.22 6.83 5.73
N ASP A 293 32.28 7.42 5.18
CA ASP A 293 32.76 8.75 5.57
C ASP A 293 33.48 9.51 4.43
N ASN A 294 33.05 10.74 4.18
CA ASN A 294 33.72 11.71 3.31
C ASN A 294 35.07 12.27 3.85
N GLY A 295 35.62 11.67 4.92
CA GLY A 295 36.86 12.05 5.61
C GLY A 295 36.66 13.11 6.69
N GLY A 296 35.42 13.55 6.89
CA GLY A 296 35.00 14.53 7.91
C GLY A 296 34.10 13.96 9.01
N GLY A 297 33.84 12.66 8.98
CA GLY A 297 32.88 11.91 9.80
C GLY A 297 31.45 11.86 9.27
N ALA A 298 31.19 12.26 8.01
CA ALA A 298 29.84 12.38 7.45
C ALA A 298 29.58 11.37 6.32
N CYS A 299 28.43 10.71 6.38
CA CYS A 299 28.01 9.65 5.47
C CYS A 299 26.98 10.14 4.47
N SER A 300 27.37 10.21 3.20
CA SER A 300 26.44 10.41 2.07
C SER A 300 25.93 9.07 1.53
N LEU A 301 24.89 9.10 0.70
CA LEU A 301 24.43 7.90 -0.02
C LEU A 301 25.53 7.34 -0.96
N ARG A 302 26.28 8.21 -1.64
CA ARG A 302 27.38 7.78 -2.50
C ARG A 302 28.49 7.12 -1.72
N ALA A 303 28.92 7.72 -0.61
CA ALA A 303 29.95 7.16 0.25
C ALA A 303 29.52 5.77 0.77
N ALA A 304 28.26 5.62 1.20
CA ALA A 304 27.75 4.35 1.70
C ALA A 304 27.81 3.24 0.64
N ILE A 305 27.50 3.56 -0.62
CA ILE A 305 27.57 2.58 -1.71
C ILE A 305 29.01 2.31 -2.12
N GLU A 306 29.86 3.34 -2.21
CA GLU A 306 31.30 3.17 -2.51
C GLU A 306 31.98 2.27 -1.47
N GLU A 307 31.59 2.39 -0.20
CA GLU A 307 32.04 1.52 0.90
C GLU A 307 31.64 0.06 0.68
N ILE A 308 30.37 -0.20 0.31
CA ILE A 308 29.88 -1.55 0.01
C ILE A 308 30.59 -2.15 -1.21
N GLU A 309 30.76 -1.37 -2.27
CA GLU A 309 31.40 -1.83 -3.51
C GLU A 309 32.87 -2.20 -3.29
N ALA A 310 33.58 -1.52 -2.38
CA ALA A 310 35.00 -1.75 -2.15
C ALA A 310 35.31 -2.95 -1.22
N GLY A 311 34.39 -3.33 -0.32
CA GLY A 311 34.67 -4.36 0.68
C GLY A 311 33.46 -5.07 1.30
N GLY A 312 32.26 -4.82 0.80
CA GLY A 312 31.01 -5.34 1.36
C GLY A 312 30.94 -6.87 1.40
N SER A 313 30.21 -7.38 2.38
CA SER A 313 29.76 -8.79 2.42
C SER A 313 28.40 -8.91 3.10
N GLY A 314 27.52 -9.77 2.58
CA GLY A 314 26.13 -9.93 3.04
C GLY A 314 25.18 -8.84 2.51
N ASN A 315 24.01 -8.74 3.14
CA ASN A 315 22.97 -7.77 2.75
C ASN A 315 23.18 -6.43 3.44
N TYR A 316 22.89 -5.34 2.73
CA TYR A 316 23.03 -3.97 3.22
C TYR A 316 21.72 -3.19 3.14
N HIS A 317 21.41 -2.46 4.21
CA HIS A 317 20.35 -1.47 4.24
C HIS A 317 20.94 -0.07 4.44
N ILE A 318 20.72 0.81 3.47
CA ILE A 318 21.11 2.21 3.53
C ILE A 318 19.87 3.03 3.84
N MET A 319 19.82 3.56 5.07
CA MET A 319 18.74 4.42 5.52
C MET A 319 19.00 5.84 5.05
N VAL A 320 18.13 6.34 4.18
CA VAL A 320 18.21 7.70 3.62
C VAL A 320 17.23 8.61 4.36
N PRO A 321 17.67 9.75 4.90
CA PRO A 321 16.81 10.65 5.65
C PRO A 321 15.87 11.44 4.73
N THR A 322 14.99 12.22 5.35
CA THR A 322 14.14 13.20 4.66
C THR A 322 15.01 14.26 3.98
N GLY A 323 14.66 14.65 2.76
CA GLY A 323 15.37 15.68 2.00
C GLY A 323 15.58 15.29 0.53
N SER A 324 16.31 16.14 -0.19
CA SER A 324 16.67 15.92 -1.60
C SER A 324 18.17 15.75 -1.73
N ILE A 325 18.60 14.63 -2.32
CA ILE A 325 19.98 14.34 -2.68
C ILE A 325 20.15 14.60 -4.17
N ASN A 326 21.14 15.43 -4.49
CA ASN A 326 21.42 15.94 -5.82
C ASN A 326 22.64 15.23 -6.39
N PHE A 327 22.44 14.32 -7.35
CA PHE A 327 23.50 13.46 -7.87
C PHE A 327 24.37 14.23 -8.88
N ALA A 328 25.66 14.33 -8.58
CA ALA A 328 26.67 14.87 -9.48
C ALA A 328 26.95 13.93 -10.66
N SER A 329 26.84 12.62 -10.43
CA SER A 329 26.94 11.56 -11.46
C SER A 329 26.13 10.33 -11.05
N ALA A 330 25.94 9.39 -11.97
CA ALA A 330 25.38 8.09 -11.62
C ALA A 330 26.24 7.37 -10.57
N ILE A 331 25.61 6.55 -9.72
CA ILE A 331 26.29 5.60 -8.83
C ILE A 331 26.31 4.23 -9.51
N SER A 332 27.49 3.64 -9.66
CA SER A 332 27.65 2.30 -10.23
C SER A 332 27.43 1.23 -9.17
N ILE A 333 26.62 0.22 -9.49
CA ILE A 333 26.34 -0.93 -8.64
C ILE A 333 26.91 -2.19 -9.30
N THR A 334 27.93 -2.79 -8.69
CA THR A 334 28.56 -4.05 -9.13
C THR A 334 28.61 -5.11 -8.04
N TYR A 335 28.25 -4.73 -6.81
CA TYR A 335 28.22 -5.59 -5.64
C TYR A 335 27.34 -6.83 -5.86
N SER A 336 27.88 -8.02 -5.57
CA SER A 336 27.22 -9.30 -5.85
C SER A 336 26.22 -9.74 -4.77
N GLY A 337 25.73 -8.81 -3.95
CA GLY A 337 24.74 -9.06 -2.90
C GLY A 337 23.59 -8.06 -2.98
N GLU A 338 22.81 -8.00 -1.91
CA GLU A 338 21.62 -7.14 -1.85
C GLU A 338 21.94 -5.77 -1.23
N ILE A 339 21.50 -4.71 -1.90
CA ILE A 339 21.54 -3.34 -1.37
C ILE A 339 20.12 -2.79 -1.35
N HIS A 340 19.64 -2.44 -0.16
CA HIS A 340 18.37 -1.75 0.03
C HIS A 340 18.62 -0.27 0.28
N VAL A 341 18.21 0.59 -0.65
CA VAL A 341 18.17 2.04 -0.46
C VAL A 341 16.76 2.41 0.01
N VAL A 342 16.65 2.81 1.28
CA VAL A 342 15.36 2.99 1.97
C VAL A 342 15.18 4.45 2.40
N GLY A 343 14.24 5.15 1.75
CA GLY A 343 13.86 6.52 2.13
C GLY A 343 12.79 6.57 3.23
N GLN A 344 12.33 7.79 3.54
CA GLN A 344 11.29 8.08 4.53
C GLN A 344 9.89 8.28 3.91
N GLY A 345 9.71 7.82 2.67
CA GLY A 345 8.50 7.96 1.86
C GLY A 345 8.75 8.79 0.60
N SER A 346 8.00 8.53 -0.47
CA SER A 346 8.13 9.24 -1.76
C SER A 346 7.86 10.75 -1.68
N ALA A 347 7.12 11.21 -0.68
CA ALA A 347 6.93 12.64 -0.41
C ALA A 347 8.11 13.30 0.33
N ASN A 348 9.00 12.49 0.90
CA ASN A 348 9.94 12.90 1.95
C ASN A 348 11.40 12.75 1.54
N THR A 349 11.74 11.71 0.77
CA THR A 349 13.11 11.42 0.33
C THR A 349 13.16 11.47 -1.19
N GLU A 350 13.86 12.46 -1.74
CA GLU A 350 14.08 12.65 -3.17
C GLU A 350 15.52 12.32 -3.56
N LEU A 351 15.68 11.49 -4.59
CA LEU A 351 16.93 11.28 -5.31
C LEU A 351 16.78 11.98 -6.67
N ASN A 352 17.58 13.01 -6.90
CA ASN A 352 17.47 13.90 -8.04
C ASN A 352 18.72 13.84 -8.91
N ALA A 353 18.57 13.39 -10.16
CA ALA A 353 19.68 13.26 -11.11
C ALA A 353 19.96 14.54 -11.93
N GLN A 354 19.27 15.64 -11.59
CA GLN A 354 19.50 16.99 -12.08
C GLN A 354 19.26 17.23 -13.59
N GLY A 355 18.64 16.28 -14.29
CA GLY A 355 18.39 16.38 -15.72
C GLY A 355 19.65 16.26 -16.58
N THR A 356 20.75 15.77 -16.00
CA THR A 356 22.03 15.59 -16.70
C THR A 356 22.64 14.21 -16.53
N ASN A 357 22.10 13.40 -15.62
CA ASN A 357 22.67 12.11 -15.21
C ASN A 357 21.56 11.08 -14.96
N ARG A 358 21.98 9.81 -14.79
CA ARG A 358 21.19 8.79 -14.09
C ARG A 358 21.42 8.85 -12.59
N LEU A 359 20.54 8.20 -11.83
CA LEU A 359 20.78 7.90 -10.42
C LEU A 359 21.70 6.69 -10.27
N PHE A 360 21.33 5.57 -10.92
CA PHE A 360 22.02 4.29 -10.74
C PHE A 360 22.34 3.60 -12.07
N GLU A 361 23.53 3.02 -12.13
CA GLU A 361 23.97 2.11 -13.21
C GLU A 361 24.35 0.77 -12.60
N GLN A 362 23.44 -0.21 -12.72
CA GLN A 362 23.65 -1.54 -12.19
C GLN A 362 24.22 -2.46 -13.27
N SER A 363 25.36 -3.08 -12.98
CA SER A 363 26.05 -4.00 -13.91
C SER A 363 26.56 -5.29 -13.27
N GLY A 364 26.48 -5.42 -11.93
CA GLY A 364 26.77 -6.65 -11.23
C GLY A 364 25.80 -7.76 -11.62
N THR A 365 26.26 -8.89 -12.16
CA THR A 365 25.34 -9.94 -12.64
C THR A 365 24.61 -10.69 -11.53
N LEU A 366 25.10 -10.58 -10.28
CA LEU A 366 24.52 -11.15 -9.08
C LEU A 366 24.03 -10.06 -8.11
N SER A 367 24.00 -8.80 -8.55
CA SER A 367 23.52 -7.71 -7.69
C SER A 367 22.00 -7.72 -7.62
N HIS A 368 21.46 -7.39 -6.45
CA HIS A 368 20.04 -7.04 -6.31
C HIS A 368 19.92 -5.69 -5.64
N LEU A 369 19.43 -4.70 -6.37
CA LEU A 369 19.14 -3.38 -5.83
C LEU A 369 17.66 -3.29 -5.46
N TYR A 370 17.37 -2.81 -4.25
CA TYR A 370 16.04 -2.48 -3.79
C TYR A 370 15.93 -0.96 -3.60
N LEU A 371 14.97 -0.33 -4.27
CA LEU A 371 14.64 1.08 -4.11
C LEU A 371 13.28 1.21 -3.42
N VAL A 372 13.29 1.72 -2.20
CA VAL A 372 12.12 1.64 -1.30
C VAL A 372 11.82 3.00 -0.66
N HIS A 373 10.54 3.39 -0.62
CA HIS A 373 10.09 4.60 0.08
C HIS A 373 10.77 5.89 -0.36
N LEU A 374 10.98 6.06 -1.67
CA LEU A 374 11.71 7.22 -2.20
C LEU A 374 11.08 7.76 -3.48
N ARG A 375 11.53 8.94 -3.89
CA ARG A 375 11.19 9.57 -5.16
C ARG A 375 12.44 9.72 -6.02
N ALA A 376 12.44 9.10 -7.21
CA ALA A 376 13.50 9.18 -8.20
C ALA A 376 13.08 10.12 -9.34
N VAL A 377 13.79 11.24 -9.49
CA VAL A 377 13.38 12.32 -10.42
C VAL A 377 14.50 12.88 -11.25
N ASN A 378 14.10 13.47 -12.38
CA ASN A 378 14.96 14.20 -13.31
C ASN A 378 16.17 13.37 -13.77
N GLY A 379 16.01 12.06 -13.90
CA GLY A 379 16.93 11.20 -14.64
C GLY A 379 17.02 11.66 -16.09
N GLU A 380 18.23 11.80 -16.63
CA GLU A 380 18.46 12.06 -18.05
C GLU A 380 19.56 11.14 -18.57
N SER A 381 19.23 10.40 -19.62
CA SER A 381 20.18 9.59 -20.37
C SER A 381 20.28 10.09 -21.81
N ALA A 382 21.36 10.81 -22.13
CA ALA A 382 21.65 11.26 -23.50
C ALA A 382 22.24 10.11 -24.34
N GLY A 383 21.40 9.36 -25.04
CA GLY A 383 21.80 8.31 -25.99
C GLY A 383 21.89 6.91 -25.40
N GLY A 384 21.27 6.68 -24.23
CA GLY A 384 21.25 5.39 -23.57
C GLY A 384 19.89 5.04 -22.96
N TYR A 385 19.77 3.81 -22.50
CA TYR A 385 18.59 3.28 -21.85
C TYR A 385 18.51 3.70 -20.38
N GLY A 386 17.30 3.77 -19.82
CA GLY A 386 17.08 4.05 -18.40
C GLY A 386 17.43 5.48 -18.02
N GLY A 387 16.46 6.38 -17.94
CA GLY A 387 16.73 7.77 -17.55
C GLY A 387 17.12 7.91 -16.08
N ALA A 388 16.43 7.21 -15.18
CA ALA A 388 16.78 7.17 -13.75
C ALA A 388 17.73 6.01 -13.42
N VAL A 389 17.40 4.81 -13.91
CA VAL A 389 18.13 3.57 -13.58
C VAL A 389 18.33 2.74 -14.83
N ASN A 390 19.58 2.33 -15.07
CA ASN A 390 19.93 1.40 -16.13
C ASN A 390 20.48 0.11 -15.53
N VAL A 391 19.80 -1.01 -15.80
CA VAL A 391 20.13 -2.34 -15.27
C VAL A 391 20.67 -3.22 -16.38
N THR A 392 21.98 -3.37 -16.39
CA THR A 392 22.73 -4.21 -17.35
C THR A 392 23.19 -5.54 -16.76
N GLY A 393 23.10 -5.71 -15.42
CA GLY A 393 23.33 -6.96 -14.70
C GLY A 393 22.45 -7.04 -13.45
N GLY A 394 22.08 -8.26 -13.05
CA GLY A 394 21.36 -8.51 -11.79
C GLY A 394 19.88 -8.09 -11.83
N ASP A 395 19.29 -8.05 -10.64
CA ASP A 395 17.86 -7.83 -10.38
C ASP A 395 17.61 -6.44 -9.78
N LEU A 396 16.41 -5.91 -10.01
CA LEU A 396 15.96 -4.64 -9.45
C LEU A 396 14.55 -4.79 -8.89
N THR A 397 14.38 -4.37 -7.63
CA THR A 397 13.07 -4.25 -6.99
C THR A 397 12.77 -2.80 -6.63
N VAL A 398 11.60 -2.32 -7.02
CA VAL A 398 11.07 -1.00 -6.64
C VAL A 398 9.80 -1.19 -5.82
N ARG A 399 9.77 -0.60 -4.62
CA ARG A 399 8.62 -0.71 -3.71
C ARG A 399 8.23 0.64 -3.10
N ASN A 400 6.93 0.94 -3.01
CA ASN A 400 6.44 2.16 -2.35
C ASN A 400 7.17 3.43 -2.77
N SER A 401 7.45 3.56 -4.07
CA SER A 401 8.31 4.61 -4.61
C SER A 401 7.66 5.33 -5.79
N LEU A 402 8.13 6.55 -6.06
CA LEU A 402 7.68 7.38 -7.17
C LEU A 402 8.83 7.61 -8.15
N PHE A 403 8.64 7.29 -9.42
CA PHE A 403 9.56 7.64 -10.50
C PHE A 403 8.90 8.68 -11.39
N SER A 404 9.43 9.90 -11.41
CA SER A 404 8.78 11.00 -12.14
C SER A 404 9.72 11.92 -12.90
N GLY A 405 9.30 12.34 -14.10
CA GLY A 405 10.04 13.29 -14.92
C GLY A 405 11.41 12.79 -15.37
N ASN A 406 11.57 11.47 -15.49
CA ASN A 406 12.80 10.86 -15.98
C ASN A 406 12.73 10.70 -17.50
N ASN A 407 13.86 10.88 -18.18
CA ASN A 407 13.95 10.95 -19.62
C ASN A 407 15.11 10.13 -20.19
N ALA A 408 14.81 9.28 -21.17
CA ALA A 408 15.78 8.55 -21.97
C ALA A 408 15.76 9.06 -23.40
N SER A 409 16.72 9.93 -23.75
CA SER A 409 16.76 10.65 -25.01
C SER A 409 17.78 10.05 -26.00
N SER A 410 17.78 10.56 -27.23
CA SER A 410 18.65 10.19 -28.35
C SER A 410 18.60 8.70 -28.70
N GLY A 411 17.40 8.13 -28.75
CA GLY A 411 17.19 6.72 -29.08
C GLY A 411 17.26 5.75 -27.89
N GLY A 412 17.11 6.25 -26.66
CA GLY A 412 16.97 5.43 -25.46
C GLY A 412 15.55 4.88 -25.28
N GLY A 413 15.43 3.74 -24.59
CA GLY A 413 14.19 3.19 -24.06
C GLY A 413 14.14 3.22 -22.53
N GLY A 414 12.95 3.20 -21.95
CA GLY A 414 12.74 3.11 -20.50
C GLY A 414 13.03 4.43 -19.80
N GLY A 415 12.19 5.44 -20.02
CA GLY A 415 12.43 6.81 -19.55
C GLY A 415 12.76 6.90 -18.06
N ALA A 416 12.19 6.01 -17.24
CA ALA A 416 12.61 5.80 -15.86
C ALA A 416 13.64 4.67 -15.75
N ILE A 417 13.23 3.45 -16.12
CA ILE A 417 14.00 2.23 -15.88
C ILE A 417 14.17 1.47 -17.18
N ALA A 418 15.39 1.04 -17.46
CA ALA A 418 15.62 0.03 -18.47
C ALA A 418 16.33 -1.18 -17.90
N LEU A 419 15.86 -2.36 -18.27
CA LEU A 419 16.49 -3.63 -17.93
C LEU A 419 16.92 -4.34 -19.21
N SER A 420 18.24 -4.45 -19.40
CA SER A 420 18.87 -5.21 -20.47
C SER A 420 19.63 -6.43 -19.95
N SER A 421 19.63 -6.66 -18.63
CA SER A 421 20.16 -7.88 -18.00
C SER A 421 19.26 -9.09 -18.28
N THR A 422 19.65 -10.28 -17.81
CA THR A 422 18.78 -11.48 -17.77
C THR A 422 18.06 -11.61 -16.42
N GLY A 423 18.07 -10.55 -15.61
CA GLY A 423 17.51 -10.54 -14.27
C GLY A 423 16.01 -10.26 -14.26
N GLU A 424 15.50 -10.10 -13.04
CA GLU A 424 14.13 -9.77 -12.74
C GLU A 424 13.96 -8.28 -12.42
N LEU A 425 12.93 -7.67 -12.99
CA LEU A 425 12.41 -6.38 -12.54
C LEU A 425 11.10 -6.60 -11.80
N THR A 426 11.07 -6.25 -10.51
CA THR A 426 9.85 -6.27 -9.69
C THR A 426 9.45 -4.87 -9.27
N ILE A 427 8.22 -4.49 -9.60
CA ILE A 427 7.61 -3.22 -9.22
C ILE A 427 6.40 -3.50 -8.34
N LYS A 428 6.33 -2.88 -7.15
CA LYS A 428 5.24 -3.08 -6.21
C LYS A 428 4.83 -1.78 -5.53
N ASP A 429 3.52 -1.55 -5.43
CA ASP A 429 2.96 -0.41 -4.68
C ASP A 429 3.60 0.94 -5.09
N SER A 430 3.88 1.15 -6.37
CA SER A 430 4.71 2.27 -6.84
C SER A 430 4.04 3.05 -7.97
N GLU A 431 4.50 4.29 -8.17
CA GLU A 431 3.99 5.20 -9.19
C GLU A 431 5.09 5.56 -10.21
N PHE A 432 4.73 5.57 -11.48
CA PHE A 432 5.54 6.06 -12.59
C PHE A 432 4.79 7.15 -13.32
N ASN A 433 5.24 8.39 -13.18
CA ASN A 433 4.51 9.57 -13.65
C ASN A 433 5.35 10.49 -14.55
N GLY A 434 4.90 10.71 -15.79
CA GLY A 434 5.51 11.70 -16.65
C GLY A 434 6.93 11.35 -17.10
N ASN A 435 7.25 10.07 -17.21
CA ASN A 435 8.54 9.62 -17.73
C ASN A 435 8.51 9.54 -19.26
N VAL A 436 9.62 9.86 -19.91
CA VAL A 436 9.70 10.01 -21.36
C VAL A 436 10.83 9.16 -21.94
N ALA A 437 10.57 8.46 -23.04
CA ALA A 437 11.59 7.77 -23.82
C ALA A 437 11.44 8.07 -25.31
N ASP A 438 12.56 8.10 -26.03
CA ASP A 438 12.56 8.28 -27.48
C ASP A 438 12.06 7.04 -28.23
N ILE A 439 12.41 5.83 -27.76
CA ILE A 439 12.04 4.58 -28.43
C ILE A 439 10.97 3.83 -27.64
N ASN A 440 11.31 2.84 -26.83
CA ASN A 440 10.32 1.95 -26.24
C ASN A 440 10.18 2.22 -24.74
N GLY A 441 8.99 2.03 -24.20
CA GLY A 441 8.76 2.10 -22.76
C GLY A 441 8.96 3.51 -22.22
N GLY A 442 7.94 4.35 -22.29
CA GLY A 442 8.06 5.72 -21.75
C GLY A 442 8.46 5.73 -20.28
N ALA A 443 8.03 4.74 -19.48
CA ALA A 443 8.55 4.49 -18.15
C ALA A 443 9.57 3.35 -18.12
N ILE A 444 9.17 2.15 -18.58
CA ILE A 444 9.94 0.92 -18.39
C ILE A 444 10.17 0.24 -19.74
N ASP A 445 11.43 -0.08 -20.05
CA ASP A 445 11.82 -0.89 -21.20
C ASP A 445 12.58 -2.14 -20.77
N LEU A 446 12.06 -3.31 -21.13
CA LEU A 446 12.76 -4.59 -20.99
C LEU A 446 13.20 -5.07 -22.36
N GLY A 447 14.43 -4.72 -22.73
CA GLY A 447 15.01 -5.01 -24.03
C GLY A 447 15.56 -6.43 -24.20
N ASN A 448 15.60 -7.23 -23.13
CA ASN A 448 16.17 -8.57 -23.14
C ASN A 448 15.10 -9.66 -23.00
N THR A 449 15.05 -10.60 -23.94
CA THR A 449 14.04 -11.67 -23.98
C THR A 449 14.19 -12.73 -22.88
N ALA A 450 15.34 -12.78 -22.22
CA ALA A 450 15.63 -13.70 -21.12
C ALA A 450 15.37 -13.09 -19.73
N ALA A 451 14.91 -11.84 -19.65
CA ALA A 451 14.52 -11.20 -18.41
C ALA A 451 13.08 -11.52 -18.01
N TYR A 452 12.70 -11.06 -16.81
CA TYR A 452 11.36 -11.22 -16.25
C TYR A 452 10.83 -9.89 -15.70
N LEU A 453 9.53 -9.67 -15.87
CA LEU A 453 8.81 -8.53 -15.30
C LEU A 453 7.69 -9.01 -14.38
N ASN A 454 7.68 -8.48 -13.15
CA ASN A 454 6.55 -8.55 -12.23
C ASN A 454 6.12 -7.13 -11.83
N VAL A 455 4.83 -6.82 -11.97
CA VAL A 455 4.25 -5.53 -11.54
C VAL A 455 3.00 -5.77 -10.71
N TYR A 456 2.95 -5.17 -9.52
CA TYR A 456 1.86 -5.33 -8.57
C TYR A 456 1.36 -3.99 -8.06
N SER A 457 0.04 -3.83 -7.96
CA SER A 457 -0.61 -2.77 -7.16
C SER A 457 -0.05 -1.36 -7.42
N SER A 458 0.27 -1.07 -8.68
CA SER A 458 1.04 0.12 -9.08
C SER A 458 0.27 1.03 -10.03
N HIS A 459 0.82 2.20 -10.32
CA HIS A 459 0.20 3.19 -11.19
C HIS A 459 1.18 3.77 -12.21
N PHE A 460 0.74 3.85 -13.47
CA PHE A 460 1.50 4.43 -14.57
C PHE A 460 0.67 5.54 -15.22
N GLU A 461 1.09 6.78 -15.02
CA GLU A 461 0.38 7.97 -15.51
C GLU A 461 1.27 8.80 -16.44
N SER A 462 0.70 9.26 -17.56
CA SER A 462 1.32 10.29 -18.41
C SER A 462 2.74 9.96 -18.91
N ASN A 463 3.10 8.68 -18.98
CA ASN A 463 4.39 8.26 -19.53
C ASN A 463 4.33 8.24 -21.05
N SER A 464 5.42 8.65 -21.70
CA SER A 464 5.43 8.87 -23.14
C SER A 464 6.60 8.20 -23.83
N SER A 465 6.31 7.36 -24.81
CA SER A 465 7.24 6.96 -25.85
C SER A 465 7.02 7.85 -27.08
N THR A 466 7.96 8.75 -27.40
CA THR A 466 7.74 9.77 -28.45
C THR A 466 7.94 9.24 -29.87
N GLY A 467 8.79 8.23 -30.05
CA GLY A 467 9.16 7.70 -31.35
C GLY A 467 9.03 6.18 -31.49
N GLY A 468 8.62 5.47 -30.43
CA GLY A 468 8.42 4.02 -30.47
C GLY A 468 7.12 3.58 -29.81
N SER A 469 7.16 2.49 -29.05
CA SER A 469 5.97 1.76 -28.60
C SER A 469 6.00 1.49 -27.10
N GLY A 470 4.83 1.26 -26.49
CA GLY A 470 4.70 1.05 -25.04
C GLY A 470 4.87 2.36 -24.29
N GLY A 471 3.81 3.16 -24.17
CA GLY A 471 3.90 4.49 -23.57
C GLY A 471 4.25 4.42 -22.08
N ALA A 472 3.77 3.41 -21.36
CA ALA A 472 4.26 3.08 -20.02
C ALA A 472 5.33 2.00 -20.08
N ILE A 473 4.96 0.80 -20.54
CA ILE A 473 5.81 -0.39 -20.48
C ILE A 473 5.99 -0.95 -21.88
N ALA A 474 7.24 -1.23 -22.24
CA ALA A 474 7.57 -2.07 -23.38
C ALA A 474 8.38 -3.28 -22.92
N SER A 475 7.94 -4.48 -23.30
CA SER A 475 8.60 -5.72 -22.89
C SER A 475 8.85 -6.65 -24.07
N GLN A 476 10.13 -6.93 -24.32
CA GLN A 476 10.61 -8.12 -25.04
C GLN A 476 10.80 -9.32 -24.10
N ALA A 477 10.86 -9.05 -22.79
CA ALA A 477 10.99 -10.03 -21.72
C ALA A 477 9.66 -10.75 -21.43
N LEU A 478 9.75 -11.85 -20.69
CA LEU A 478 8.56 -12.49 -20.13
C LEU A 478 7.89 -11.56 -19.12
N ILE A 479 6.60 -11.30 -19.33
CA ILE A 479 5.76 -10.67 -18.32
C ILE A 479 5.19 -11.79 -17.47
N SER A 480 5.90 -12.13 -16.40
CA SER A 480 5.44 -13.12 -15.44
C SER A 480 4.09 -12.73 -14.88
N ILE A 481 3.90 -11.43 -14.58
CA ILE A 481 2.62 -10.90 -14.10
C ILE A 481 2.56 -9.37 -14.14
N ILE A 482 1.40 -8.83 -14.52
CA ILE A 482 0.95 -7.48 -14.21
C ILE A 482 -0.40 -7.62 -13.52
N GLU A 483 -0.47 -7.26 -12.23
CA GLU A 483 -1.65 -7.44 -11.40
C GLU A 483 -1.98 -6.26 -10.49
N GLY A 484 -3.24 -5.86 -10.45
CA GLY A 484 -3.68 -4.78 -9.56
C GLY A 484 -3.23 -3.39 -10.03
N VAL A 485 -2.81 -3.25 -11.29
CA VAL A 485 -2.15 -2.07 -11.82
C VAL A 485 -3.15 -1.18 -12.57
N SER A 486 -2.92 0.13 -12.51
CA SER A 486 -3.65 1.09 -13.36
C SER A 486 -2.74 1.86 -14.30
N PHE A 487 -3.19 2.04 -15.54
CA PHE A 487 -2.46 2.76 -16.59
C PHE A 487 -3.35 3.84 -17.17
N GLU A 488 -2.91 5.10 -17.11
CA GLU A 488 -3.67 6.21 -17.68
C GLU A 488 -2.82 7.25 -18.39
N LEU A 489 -3.40 7.87 -19.42
CA LEU A 489 -2.81 9.02 -20.12
C LEU A 489 -1.41 8.77 -20.71
N ASN A 490 -0.97 7.52 -20.79
CA ASN A 490 0.29 7.14 -21.40
C ASN A 490 0.16 7.23 -22.93
N THR A 491 1.25 7.59 -23.60
CA THR A 491 1.23 7.91 -25.04
C THR A 491 2.36 7.21 -25.78
N ALA A 492 2.06 6.62 -26.94
CA ALA A 492 3.08 6.00 -27.80
C ALA A 492 2.71 6.04 -29.29
N THR A 493 3.56 5.48 -30.15
CA THR A 493 3.18 5.18 -31.54
C THR A 493 2.24 3.97 -31.59
N GLN A 494 2.56 2.90 -30.87
CA GLN A 494 1.74 1.68 -30.70
C GLN A 494 1.78 1.25 -29.24
N GLY A 495 0.69 0.70 -28.70
CA GLY A 495 0.64 0.28 -27.31
C GLY A 495 0.75 1.48 -26.38
N GLY A 496 -0.28 2.32 -26.34
CA GLY A 496 -0.23 3.56 -25.55
C GLY A 496 0.08 3.30 -24.07
N ALA A 497 -0.43 2.21 -23.49
CA ALA A 497 0.03 1.73 -22.19
C ALA A 497 1.15 0.69 -22.32
N ILE A 498 0.84 -0.47 -22.92
CA ILE A 498 1.69 -1.66 -22.87
C ILE A 498 2.01 -2.15 -24.28
N LEU A 499 3.30 -2.39 -24.53
CA LEU A 499 3.81 -3.15 -25.67
C LEU A 499 4.35 -4.50 -25.22
N ILE A 500 3.97 -5.56 -25.92
CA ILE A 500 4.48 -6.93 -25.69
C ILE A 500 4.99 -7.51 -27.01
N THR A 501 6.30 -7.76 -27.10
CA THR A 501 6.92 -8.31 -28.31
C THR A 501 7.76 -9.55 -28.03
N ALA A 502 7.60 -10.17 -26.86
CA ALA A 502 8.40 -11.31 -26.44
C ALA A 502 8.35 -12.49 -27.43
N GLY A 503 9.42 -13.30 -27.42
CA GLY A 503 9.66 -14.36 -28.41
C GLY A 503 10.31 -15.61 -27.82
N SER A 504 10.01 -15.97 -26.57
CA SER A 504 10.71 -17.03 -25.81
C SER A 504 9.87 -18.26 -25.46
N SER A 505 8.71 -18.45 -26.12
CA SER A 505 7.76 -19.54 -25.83
C SER A 505 7.23 -19.48 -24.40
N ALA A 506 6.66 -18.33 -24.03
CA ALA A 506 6.31 -18.01 -22.65
C ALA A 506 4.85 -17.58 -22.49
N ASN A 507 4.31 -17.78 -21.28
CA ASN A 507 2.96 -17.36 -20.91
C ASN A 507 3.03 -16.02 -20.18
N HIS A 508 2.40 -15.00 -20.76
CA HIS A 508 2.28 -13.68 -20.17
C HIS A 508 0.95 -13.54 -19.44
N TYR A 509 0.96 -12.97 -18.23
CA TYR A 509 -0.25 -12.80 -17.43
C TYR A 509 -0.51 -11.33 -17.12
N ILE A 510 -1.64 -10.82 -17.60
CA ILE A 510 -2.13 -9.48 -17.30
C ILE A 510 -3.51 -9.66 -16.70
N LYS A 511 -3.65 -9.41 -15.40
CA LYS A 511 -4.88 -9.70 -14.66
C LYS A 511 -5.26 -8.67 -13.62
N ASN A 512 -6.57 -8.50 -13.37
CA ASN A 512 -7.06 -7.56 -12.35
C ASN A 512 -6.50 -6.13 -12.54
N ASN A 513 -6.44 -5.64 -13.78
CA ASN A 513 -5.92 -4.30 -14.08
C ASN A 513 -7.00 -3.40 -14.65
N THR A 514 -6.84 -2.10 -14.43
CA THR A 514 -7.64 -1.05 -15.06
C THR A 514 -6.77 -0.23 -15.98
N ILE A 515 -6.98 -0.35 -17.28
CA ILE A 515 -6.15 0.27 -18.32
C ILE A 515 -7.03 1.23 -19.13
N TYR A 516 -6.76 2.53 -19.09
CA TYR A 516 -7.70 3.48 -19.68
C TYR A 516 -7.11 4.79 -20.18
N ASN A 517 -7.77 5.37 -21.19
CA ASN A 517 -7.43 6.70 -21.74
C ASN A 517 -5.96 6.84 -22.14
N ASN A 518 -5.30 5.76 -22.55
CA ASN A 518 -3.97 5.83 -23.14
C ASN A 518 -4.11 6.11 -24.64
N THR A 519 -3.07 6.65 -25.29
CA THR A 519 -3.14 7.06 -26.69
C THR A 519 -2.04 6.39 -27.51
N ALA A 520 -2.38 5.97 -28.73
CA ALA A 520 -1.43 5.45 -29.70
C ALA A 520 -1.68 6.03 -31.09
N ALA A 521 -0.62 6.32 -31.84
CA ALA A 521 -0.73 6.86 -33.19
C ALA A 521 -1.26 5.84 -34.22
N SER A 522 -0.91 4.55 -34.10
CA SER A 522 -1.16 3.53 -35.13
C SER A 522 -1.71 2.19 -34.61
N GLY A 523 -2.62 2.23 -33.63
CA GLY A 523 -3.33 1.04 -33.11
C GLY A 523 -2.79 0.53 -31.78
N GLY A 524 -3.66 -0.13 -31.01
CA GLY A 524 -3.37 -0.56 -29.65
C GLY A 524 -3.24 0.64 -28.73
N THR A 525 -4.30 1.46 -28.57
CA THR A 525 -4.24 2.61 -27.66
C THR A 525 -3.90 2.18 -26.24
N GLU A 526 -4.29 0.97 -25.86
CA GLU A 526 -4.04 0.41 -24.54
C GLU A 526 -2.94 -0.65 -24.63
N ILE A 527 -3.20 -1.74 -25.35
CA ILE A 527 -2.28 -2.88 -25.46
C ILE A 527 -1.96 -3.14 -26.93
N TYR A 528 -0.67 -3.23 -27.24
CA TYR A 528 -0.19 -3.74 -28.52
C TYR A 528 0.66 -4.99 -28.30
N SER A 529 0.39 -6.05 -29.06
CA SER A 529 1.13 -7.30 -28.97
C SER A 529 1.60 -7.78 -30.34
N SER A 530 2.85 -8.24 -30.42
CA SER A 530 3.47 -8.79 -31.64
C SER A 530 4.33 -10.03 -31.35
N GLN A 531 3.83 -10.88 -30.46
CA GLN A 531 4.46 -12.08 -29.93
C GLN A 531 4.56 -13.22 -30.97
N GLY A 532 5.50 -14.13 -30.74
CA GLY A 532 5.72 -15.31 -31.57
C GLY A 532 4.63 -16.38 -31.43
N ALA A 533 4.63 -17.38 -32.32
CA ALA A 533 3.63 -18.45 -32.37
C ALA A 533 3.63 -19.41 -31.16
N SER A 534 4.61 -19.28 -30.27
CA SER A 534 4.75 -20.11 -29.08
C SER A 534 4.50 -19.35 -27.78
N ASP A 535 4.23 -18.05 -27.87
CA ASP A 535 3.89 -17.20 -26.74
C ASP A 535 2.37 -17.11 -26.61
N THR A 536 1.89 -17.15 -25.37
CA THR A 536 0.46 -16.97 -25.06
C THR A 536 0.29 -15.81 -24.10
N ILE A 537 -0.60 -14.89 -24.41
CA ILE A 537 -0.91 -13.74 -23.54
C ILE A 537 -2.30 -13.95 -22.97
N TYR A 538 -2.39 -14.05 -21.65
CA TYR A 538 -3.63 -14.20 -20.91
C TYR A 538 -4.08 -12.85 -20.37
N LEU A 539 -5.26 -12.42 -20.79
CA LEU A 539 -5.98 -11.29 -20.23
C LEU A 539 -7.10 -11.85 -19.35
N THR A 540 -7.02 -11.62 -18.04
CA THR A 540 -7.94 -12.19 -17.05
C THR A 540 -8.46 -11.13 -16.09
N HIS A 541 -9.78 -10.90 -16.01
CA HIS A 541 -10.35 -9.89 -15.09
C HIS A 541 -9.77 -8.49 -15.26
N ASN A 542 -9.47 -8.07 -16.50
CA ASN A 542 -9.09 -6.68 -16.73
C ASN A 542 -10.32 -5.84 -17.09
N THR A 543 -10.31 -4.57 -16.71
CA THR A 543 -11.21 -3.56 -17.25
C THR A 543 -10.39 -2.62 -18.13
N ILE A 544 -10.62 -2.64 -19.44
CA ILE A 544 -9.88 -1.83 -20.41
C ILE A 544 -10.85 -0.86 -21.08
N TYR A 545 -10.55 0.45 -20.97
CA TYR A 545 -11.37 1.54 -21.48
C TYR A 545 -10.57 2.41 -22.44
N GLY A 546 -10.78 2.22 -23.74
CA GLY A 546 -10.15 3.01 -24.77
C GLY A 546 -10.74 4.42 -24.92
N ASN A 547 -9.98 5.32 -25.53
CA ASN A 547 -10.43 6.70 -25.80
C ASN A 547 -11.14 6.89 -27.15
N GLY A 548 -11.39 5.80 -27.90
CA GLY A 548 -12.07 5.84 -29.19
C GLY A 548 -11.24 6.33 -30.37
N SER A 549 -9.98 6.71 -30.18
CA SER A 549 -9.17 7.31 -31.25
C SER A 549 -8.61 6.28 -32.24
N GLN A 550 -8.32 5.06 -31.79
CA GLN A 550 -7.82 3.92 -32.57
C GLN A 550 -8.33 2.61 -31.94
N ASP A 551 -7.97 1.46 -32.52
CA ASP A 551 -8.24 0.15 -31.92
C ASP A 551 -7.59 0.04 -30.53
N MET A 552 -8.33 -0.44 -29.54
CA MET A 552 -7.91 -0.45 -28.13
C MET A 552 -6.85 -1.51 -27.84
N ILE A 553 -7.14 -2.77 -28.21
CA ILE A 553 -6.20 -3.89 -28.13
C ILE A 553 -5.85 -4.33 -29.55
N PHE A 554 -4.56 -4.30 -29.90
CA PHE A 554 -4.10 -4.70 -31.23
C PHE A 554 -3.13 -5.89 -31.14
N ASN A 555 -3.55 -7.05 -31.66
CA ASN A 555 -2.72 -8.25 -31.74
C ASN A 555 -2.21 -8.47 -33.16
N SER A 556 -0.96 -8.08 -33.41
CA SER A 556 -0.23 -8.40 -34.64
C SER A 556 0.62 -9.68 -34.51
N GLY A 557 0.53 -10.38 -33.37
CA GLY A 557 1.28 -11.60 -33.09
C GLY A 557 0.83 -12.79 -33.93
N SER A 558 1.56 -13.90 -33.81
CA SER A 558 1.22 -15.16 -34.50
C SER A 558 0.31 -16.09 -33.70
N SER A 559 0.11 -15.81 -32.42
CA SER A 559 -0.80 -16.53 -31.52
C SER A 559 -1.97 -15.63 -31.09
N PRO A 560 -3.17 -16.20 -30.88
CA PRO A 560 -4.27 -15.45 -30.32
C PRO A 560 -4.01 -15.04 -28.86
N LEU A 561 -4.63 -13.94 -28.44
CA LEU A 561 -4.74 -13.57 -27.02
C LEU A 561 -5.85 -14.40 -26.37
N GLU A 562 -5.62 -14.91 -25.17
CA GLU A 562 -6.58 -15.69 -24.40
C GLU A 562 -7.34 -14.77 -23.42
N LEU A 563 -8.65 -14.67 -23.61
CA LEU A 563 -9.53 -13.74 -22.89
C LEU A 563 -10.44 -14.50 -21.93
N VAL A 564 -10.42 -14.13 -20.65
CA VAL A 564 -11.38 -14.64 -19.67
C VAL A 564 -11.81 -13.55 -18.68
N ASN A 565 -13.11 -13.45 -18.44
CA ASN A 565 -13.70 -12.56 -17.45
C ASN A 565 -13.30 -11.08 -17.61
N ASN A 566 -13.03 -10.58 -18.81
CA ASN A 566 -12.63 -9.18 -19.02
C ASN A 566 -13.83 -8.26 -19.28
N ILE A 567 -13.62 -6.96 -19.09
CA ILE A 567 -14.50 -5.89 -19.58
C ILE A 567 -13.72 -5.01 -20.56
N PHE A 568 -14.22 -4.85 -21.79
CA PHE A 568 -13.62 -4.02 -22.84
C PHE A 568 -14.62 -3.00 -23.39
N ILE A 569 -14.19 -1.74 -23.49
CA ILE A 569 -15.00 -0.62 -24.01
C ILE A 569 -14.10 0.32 -24.80
N ASN A 570 -14.47 0.66 -26.03
CA ASN A 570 -13.71 1.60 -26.84
C ASN A 570 -14.65 2.46 -27.70
N PRO A 571 -15.30 3.48 -27.11
CA PRO A 571 -16.39 4.18 -27.77
C PRO A 571 -15.97 4.79 -29.11
N GLY A 572 -16.55 4.29 -30.21
CA GLY A 572 -16.34 4.82 -31.56
C GLY A 572 -15.22 4.17 -32.37
N ASN A 573 -14.57 3.12 -31.86
CA ASN A 573 -13.62 2.30 -32.61
C ASN A 573 -13.66 0.84 -32.13
N ASN A 574 -12.80 -0.05 -32.64
CA ASN A 574 -12.84 -1.46 -32.26
C ASN A 574 -12.19 -1.69 -30.88
N ASP A 575 -12.80 -2.54 -30.07
CA ASP A 575 -12.19 -3.06 -28.84
C ASP A 575 -10.95 -3.90 -29.13
N CYS A 576 -11.04 -4.78 -30.13
CA CYS A 576 -10.00 -5.71 -30.54
C CYS A 576 -9.72 -5.64 -32.03
N ALA A 577 -8.45 -5.64 -32.41
CA ALA A 577 -8.02 -5.67 -33.80
C ALA A 577 -6.71 -6.44 -34.01
N GLY A 578 -6.35 -6.62 -35.28
CA GLY A 578 -5.11 -7.28 -35.68
C GLY A 578 -5.29 -8.72 -36.17
N GLY A 579 -4.26 -9.23 -36.85
CA GLY A 579 -4.29 -10.53 -37.52
C GLY A 579 -4.00 -11.74 -36.64
N GLY A 580 -3.52 -11.53 -35.40
CA GLY A 580 -3.16 -12.62 -34.48
C GLY A 580 -4.36 -13.29 -33.82
N GLY A 581 -5.52 -12.62 -33.81
CA GLY A 581 -6.78 -13.15 -33.30
C GLY A 581 -6.90 -13.13 -31.77
N PHE A 582 -8.08 -13.57 -31.31
CA PHE A 582 -8.50 -13.58 -29.92
C PHE A 582 -9.30 -14.85 -29.66
N ASN A 583 -9.01 -15.51 -28.56
CA ASN A 583 -9.72 -16.69 -28.08
C ASN A 583 -10.43 -16.33 -26.77
N SER A 584 -11.67 -16.81 -26.61
CA SER A 584 -12.42 -16.62 -25.38
C SER A 584 -12.56 -17.92 -24.62
N ALA A 585 -12.21 -17.90 -23.33
CA ALA A 585 -12.56 -18.93 -22.36
C ALA A 585 -13.87 -18.63 -21.60
N GLY A 586 -14.52 -17.49 -21.89
CA GLY A 586 -15.82 -17.10 -21.33
C GLY A 586 -15.78 -15.93 -20.36
N GLY A 587 -16.97 -15.44 -20.00
CA GLY A 587 -17.20 -14.39 -19.01
C GLY A 587 -16.79 -12.98 -19.45
N ASN A 588 -16.46 -12.75 -20.71
CA ASN A 588 -16.04 -11.43 -21.18
C ASN A 588 -17.26 -10.56 -21.53
N VAL A 589 -17.25 -9.29 -21.11
CA VAL A 589 -18.26 -8.27 -21.47
C VAL A 589 -17.61 -7.23 -22.35
N ILE A 590 -18.05 -7.13 -23.60
CA ILE A 590 -17.35 -6.36 -24.63
C ILE A 590 -18.38 -5.47 -25.32
N GLU A 591 -18.09 -4.17 -25.42
CA GLU A 591 -19.00 -3.16 -25.96
C GLU A 591 -19.40 -3.48 -27.41
N ASP A 592 -18.50 -4.07 -28.18
CA ASP A 592 -18.73 -4.44 -29.58
C ASP A 592 -18.50 -5.95 -29.88
N ALA A 593 -18.45 -6.30 -31.17
CA ALA A 593 -18.24 -7.67 -31.65
C ALA A 593 -16.81 -7.94 -32.19
N SER A 594 -15.91 -6.96 -32.09
CA SER A 594 -14.59 -6.95 -32.74
C SER A 594 -13.66 -8.05 -32.21
N CYS A 595 -13.80 -8.41 -30.93
CA CYS A 595 -13.03 -9.48 -30.30
C CYS A 595 -13.51 -10.90 -30.67
N GLY A 596 -14.67 -11.05 -31.32
CA GLY A 596 -15.17 -12.36 -31.79
C GLY A 596 -15.47 -13.37 -30.67
N VAL A 597 -15.78 -12.90 -29.47
CA VAL A 597 -16.01 -13.76 -28.29
C VAL A 597 -17.33 -14.54 -28.38
N ALA A 598 -17.30 -15.81 -27.99
CA ALA A 598 -18.44 -16.74 -28.11
C ALA A 598 -18.42 -17.90 -27.08
N GLY A 599 -17.61 -17.75 -26.03
CA GLY A 599 -17.53 -18.66 -24.90
C GLY A 599 -18.73 -18.54 -23.94
N THR A 600 -18.73 -19.38 -22.91
CA THR A 600 -19.76 -19.35 -21.85
C THR A 600 -19.79 -17.98 -21.19
N ASN A 601 -20.98 -17.41 -20.94
CA ASN A 601 -21.16 -16.09 -20.31
C ASN A 601 -20.47 -14.91 -21.02
N ASP A 602 -20.06 -15.06 -22.29
CA ASP A 602 -19.61 -13.90 -23.05
C ASP A 602 -20.81 -13.03 -23.45
N LEU A 603 -20.63 -11.71 -23.36
CA LEU A 603 -21.60 -10.68 -23.66
C LEU A 603 -21.01 -9.68 -24.67
N PRO A 604 -20.92 -10.03 -25.98
CA PRO A 604 -20.51 -9.09 -27.02
C PRO A 604 -21.64 -8.12 -27.37
N GLY A 605 -21.30 -6.86 -27.67
CA GLY A 605 -22.28 -5.84 -28.01
C GLY A 605 -23.03 -5.26 -26.81
N VAL A 606 -22.49 -5.41 -25.60
CA VAL A 606 -23.13 -5.01 -24.34
C VAL A 606 -22.32 -3.92 -23.67
N ASP A 607 -22.98 -2.79 -23.38
CA ASP A 607 -22.42 -1.77 -22.48
C ASP A 607 -22.33 -2.36 -21.07
N PRO A 608 -21.12 -2.50 -20.49
CA PRO A 608 -20.91 -3.07 -19.17
C PRO A 608 -21.38 -2.14 -18.03
N LEU A 609 -21.82 -0.90 -18.30
CA LEU A 609 -22.32 0.04 -17.30
C LEU A 609 -21.32 0.25 -16.14
N LEU A 610 -20.12 0.72 -16.47
CA LEU A 610 -19.13 1.14 -15.48
C LEU A 610 -19.63 2.35 -14.68
N ASP A 611 -19.32 2.39 -13.39
CA ASP A 611 -19.53 3.55 -12.54
C ASP A 611 -18.31 4.51 -12.63
N THR A 612 -18.36 5.59 -11.87
CA THR A 612 -17.29 6.58 -11.77
C THR A 612 -16.00 5.92 -11.29
N LEU A 613 -14.92 6.17 -12.01
CA LEU A 613 -13.57 5.73 -11.64
C LEU A 613 -13.25 6.13 -10.19
N GLY A 614 -12.82 5.14 -9.40
CA GLY A 614 -12.42 5.31 -8.00
C GLY A 614 -10.98 4.87 -7.76
N TYR A 615 -10.45 5.16 -6.57
CA TYR A 615 -9.20 4.59 -6.10
C TYR A 615 -9.47 3.24 -5.42
N GLY A 616 -8.59 2.26 -5.65
CA GLY A 616 -8.58 1.02 -4.89
C GLY A 616 -8.20 1.25 -3.43
N PHE A 617 -8.48 0.27 -2.57
CA PHE A 617 -8.30 0.35 -1.12
C PHE A 617 -6.87 0.72 -0.69
N TYR A 618 -5.86 0.33 -1.47
CA TYR A 618 -4.43 0.63 -1.21
C TYR A 618 -3.93 1.94 -1.83
N GLY A 619 -4.81 2.78 -2.38
CA GLY A 619 -4.53 4.17 -2.74
C GLY A 619 -3.70 4.44 -4.01
N TYR A 620 -2.91 3.47 -4.50
CA TYR A 620 -2.09 3.68 -5.70
C TYR A 620 -2.84 3.44 -7.01
N SER A 621 -3.63 2.37 -7.13
CA SER A 621 -4.28 2.01 -8.39
C SER A 621 -5.73 2.50 -8.48
N LYS A 622 -6.12 2.98 -9.66
CA LYS A 622 -7.49 3.40 -9.99
C LYS A 622 -8.26 2.23 -10.61
N VAL A 623 -9.55 2.11 -10.30
CA VAL A 623 -10.41 1.01 -10.74
C VAL A 623 -11.80 1.52 -11.10
N PHE A 624 -12.42 0.95 -12.14
CA PHE A 624 -13.82 1.21 -12.47
C PHE A 624 -14.75 0.25 -11.70
N PRO A 625 -15.59 0.75 -10.78
CA PRO A 625 -16.65 -0.05 -10.19
C PRO A 625 -17.75 -0.35 -11.22
N LEU A 626 -18.65 -1.27 -10.87
CA LEU A 626 -19.82 -1.60 -11.67
C LEU A 626 -21.06 -0.90 -11.15
N GLN A 627 -21.90 -0.38 -12.04
CA GLN A 627 -23.23 0.08 -11.65
C GLN A 627 -24.11 -1.11 -11.24
N SER A 628 -25.05 -0.90 -10.33
CA SER A 628 -25.93 -1.94 -9.77
C SER A 628 -26.79 -2.73 -10.78
N THR A 629 -26.92 -2.23 -12.02
CA THR A 629 -27.68 -2.90 -13.10
C THR A 629 -26.78 -3.48 -14.19
N SER A 630 -25.46 -3.47 -13.98
CA SER A 630 -24.50 -4.03 -14.93
C SER A 630 -24.73 -5.52 -15.16
N GLN A 631 -24.60 -5.95 -16.41
CA GLN A 631 -24.61 -7.38 -16.75
C GLN A 631 -23.27 -8.06 -16.47
N ALA A 632 -22.23 -7.31 -16.11
CA ALA A 632 -20.96 -7.88 -15.67
C ALA A 632 -21.04 -8.45 -14.24
N LEU A 633 -22.07 -8.10 -13.48
CA LEU A 633 -22.31 -8.61 -12.13
C LEU A 633 -22.55 -10.12 -12.15
N ASN A 634 -21.74 -10.86 -11.40
CA ASN A 634 -21.74 -12.32 -11.28
C ASN A 634 -21.64 -13.07 -12.62
N ASN A 635 -21.07 -12.43 -13.64
CA ASN A 635 -20.99 -12.98 -14.99
C ASN A 635 -19.73 -13.83 -15.23
N GLY A 636 -18.72 -13.69 -14.36
CA GLY A 636 -17.44 -14.36 -14.49
C GLY A 636 -17.54 -15.88 -14.45
N ILE A 637 -16.59 -16.53 -15.12
CA ILE A 637 -16.37 -17.96 -15.06
C ILE A 637 -15.74 -18.33 -13.72
N SER A 638 -16.50 -19.01 -12.86
CA SER A 638 -16.11 -19.40 -11.49
C SER A 638 -14.74 -20.08 -11.38
N GLY A 639 -14.39 -20.95 -12.33
CA GLY A 639 -13.10 -21.67 -12.33
C GLY A 639 -11.89 -20.79 -12.66
N SER A 640 -12.12 -19.56 -13.12
CA SER A 640 -11.09 -18.61 -13.53
C SER A 640 -11.05 -17.37 -12.64
N CYS A 641 -11.96 -17.26 -11.65
CA CYS A 641 -11.98 -16.16 -10.68
C CYS A 641 -10.64 -16.09 -9.93
N THR A 642 -10.04 -14.90 -9.93
CA THR A 642 -8.89 -14.62 -9.09
C THR A 642 -9.31 -14.56 -7.62
N PRO A 643 -8.43 -14.86 -6.64
CA PRO A 643 -8.82 -14.84 -5.23
C PRO A 643 -9.30 -13.47 -4.74
N LYS A 644 -8.75 -12.40 -5.33
CA LYS A 644 -9.03 -11.01 -5.02
C LYS A 644 -9.16 -10.20 -6.31
N ASP A 645 -9.94 -9.13 -6.25
CA ASP A 645 -10.03 -8.13 -7.30
C ASP A 645 -8.83 -7.15 -7.26
N GLN A 646 -8.84 -6.13 -8.13
CA GLN A 646 -7.78 -5.12 -8.19
C GLN A 646 -7.60 -4.33 -6.87
N THR A 647 -8.67 -4.17 -6.10
CA THR A 647 -8.63 -3.43 -4.83
C THR A 647 -8.13 -4.27 -3.67
N GLY A 648 -7.92 -5.58 -3.89
CA GLY A 648 -7.61 -6.55 -2.86
C GLY A 648 -8.84 -7.13 -2.16
N PHE A 649 -10.04 -6.79 -2.62
CA PHE A 649 -11.29 -7.32 -2.10
C PHE A 649 -11.47 -8.78 -2.55
N PRO A 650 -11.84 -9.73 -1.66
CA PRO A 650 -12.07 -11.12 -2.04
C PRO A 650 -13.16 -11.26 -3.10
N ARG A 651 -12.95 -12.13 -4.09
CA ARG A 651 -13.99 -12.45 -5.08
C ARG A 651 -14.91 -13.55 -4.58
N SER A 652 -16.20 -13.44 -4.90
CA SER A 652 -17.17 -14.49 -4.65
C SER A 652 -16.94 -15.70 -5.59
N SER A 653 -17.60 -16.83 -5.31
CA SER A 653 -17.55 -17.99 -6.22
C SER A 653 -18.26 -17.74 -7.56
N THR A 654 -19.09 -16.69 -7.64
CA THR A 654 -19.73 -16.19 -8.85
C THR A 654 -19.18 -14.79 -9.12
N CYS A 655 -17.88 -14.70 -9.40
CA CYS A 655 -17.22 -13.40 -9.52
C CYS A 655 -17.79 -12.52 -10.62
N ASP A 656 -17.60 -11.22 -10.46
CA ASP A 656 -17.90 -10.23 -11.50
C ASP A 656 -16.87 -10.32 -12.64
N SER A 657 -17.30 -9.99 -13.85
CA SER A 657 -16.36 -9.72 -14.94
C SER A 657 -15.62 -8.41 -14.70
N GLY A 658 -14.38 -8.31 -15.18
CA GLY A 658 -13.54 -7.12 -15.07
C GLY A 658 -12.73 -7.06 -13.77
N ALA A 659 -12.08 -5.92 -13.53
CA ALA A 659 -11.07 -5.76 -12.48
C ALA A 659 -11.63 -5.55 -11.06
N PHE A 660 -12.92 -5.31 -10.93
CA PHE A 660 -13.59 -5.00 -9.66
C PHE A 660 -14.58 -6.10 -9.27
N GLU A 661 -14.78 -6.29 -7.97
CA GLU A 661 -15.84 -7.13 -7.41
C GLU A 661 -16.81 -6.29 -6.57
N SER A 662 -18.10 -6.36 -6.89
CA SER A 662 -19.15 -5.54 -6.29
C SER A 662 -19.76 -6.10 -5.00
N SER A 663 -19.68 -7.42 -4.78
CA SER A 663 -20.25 -8.08 -3.61
C SER A 663 -19.64 -9.45 -3.36
N PHE A 664 -19.66 -9.90 -2.10
CA PHE A 664 -19.21 -11.21 -1.66
C PHE A 664 -20.37 -12.10 -1.21
#